data_AF-A0A2U3QAL8-F1
#
_entry.id   AF-A0A2U3QAL8-F1
#
_cell.length_a   1.000
_cell.length_b   1.000
_cell.length_c   1.000
_cell.angle_alpha   90.00
_cell.angle_beta   90.00
_cell.angle_gamma   90.00
#
_symmetry.space_group_name_H-M   'P 1'
#
loop_
_entity.id
_entity.type
_entity.pdbx_description
1 polymer ?
#
loop_
_entity_poly.entity_id
_entity_poly.type
_entity_poly.pdbx_seq_one_letter_code
_entity_poly.pdbx_strand_id
1 'polypeptide(L)'
;MTGIGRAGASEAGAAGAGNATDVSGSSGGPSLFPGGRSQSFDAVLERMRSGPQDRTAALGNPTSDVAAPTRDEIKAARRKLGGLLEELEASRRAATHAQTFQQAQELIDQVVKAGSTVLEYYADLPANLARRILPDDRARRLRDDTLNAAEECNAVATRIIYELEDKRKEALGWLPKIRASGTPAQVIGAFKSVAKHYAACMEWWGKKVLRSERTQSVCAATANLPSSTPEMRKAEEAALRLHTGWALNTKCMYLQARIALAELLIDSRASTIDPDVREALLDESGRVRLLGTFIEDVFPAFVSTSQAVLYSDGAALDAEHRVVLEGVMERLSEFASGLSGIVASLRQVGTGAEVPLQLLDEIVEGAWVTANEVMRLLALQPTTPATIEAPAWAALPENTAGVSQGNSSRRKGKGKARDRRAAAAGEGSSTASSSEPQLARPDTATAPTRKVIVRSDLGTKKLATTEEARASSAATEHLQVWQAPPSKAALAGLLERLDKLLQFDLRAQQRAVSQARQMKPEDAEHVLDRVITRLRTQADEIDGCVTALQEPRRRGLLTPSQVPEVHDKIVRLNGMLSELQGQARSWKEQKAAITSDCMKTYPFPSQNYLEQLRAAGELELVDPPRALKGEPGKLFEIKLQPKALRSGAMPRPMWVHIHTEQPVRARQLATLSDREFAACHVKSDEQRGYNQHWQNARAAEGHENVVIHRGKLTPAFCRSLLSAAAGQPWQPLPDPGHVSAHIARLGIS
;
A
#
# COMPACT_ATOMS: atom_id res chain seq x y z
N MET A 1 -7.49 68.41 -8.68
CA MET A 1 -8.08 69.52 -7.90
C MET A 1 -7.79 69.26 -6.42
N THR A 2 -7.01 70.16 -5.82
CA THR A 2 -6.92 70.51 -4.37
C THR A 2 -6.91 69.38 -3.34
N GLY A 3 -5.91 69.16 -2.49
CA GLY A 3 -4.74 69.95 -2.08
C GLY A 3 -4.55 69.86 -0.56
N ILE A 4 -3.27 69.88 -0.13
CA ILE A 4 -2.75 70.41 1.17
C ILE A 4 -3.04 69.52 2.41
N GLY A 5 -2.09 69.23 3.32
CA GLY A 5 -0.85 69.91 3.62
C GLY A 5 0.12 69.10 4.49
N ARG A 6 1.28 69.72 4.67
CA ARG A 6 2.57 69.25 5.18
C ARG A 6 2.82 69.88 6.56
N ALA A 7 3.51 69.15 7.45
CA ALA A 7 4.53 69.64 8.40
C ALA A 7 5.16 68.39 9.05
N GLY A 8 6.47 68.16 9.15
CA GLY A 8 7.64 69.03 9.01
C GLY A 8 8.38 69.16 10.34
N ALA A 9 9.56 68.51 10.45
CA ALA A 9 10.73 68.77 11.32
C ALA A 9 11.45 67.40 11.56
N SER A 10 12.62 67.07 11.01
CA SER A 10 13.97 67.70 11.11
C SER A 10 14.41 67.82 12.58
N GLU A 11 15.58 67.40 13.05
CA GLU A 11 16.87 67.19 12.40
C GLU A 11 17.87 66.64 13.44
N ALA A 12 18.98 66.07 12.93
CA ALA A 12 20.33 66.00 13.52
C ALA A 12 20.58 65.15 14.79
N GLY A 13 21.65 64.36 14.89
CA GLY A 13 22.76 64.13 13.98
C GLY A 13 23.90 63.35 14.65
N ALA A 14 24.70 62.68 13.80
CA ALA A 14 26.17 62.50 13.85
C ALA A 14 26.81 61.73 15.05
N ALA A 15 27.91 60.98 14.94
CA ALA A 15 28.83 60.61 13.86
C ALA A 15 29.60 59.34 14.28
N GLY A 16 29.97 58.46 13.33
CA GLY A 16 31.37 58.28 12.87
C GLY A 16 31.81 56.84 13.16
N ALA A 17 32.61 56.10 12.40
CA ALA A 17 33.44 56.25 11.20
C ALA A 17 33.40 54.86 10.49
N GLY A 18 33.51 54.66 9.17
CA GLY A 18 34.58 55.02 8.25
C GLY A 18 35.35 53.75 7.83
N ASN A 19 35.09 53.23 6.61
CA ASN A 19 36.11 52.86 5.60
C ASN A 19 35.62 51.87 4.51
N ALA A 20 35.67 52.37 3.28
CA ALA A 20 36.26 51.81 2.05
C ALA A 20 35.99 50.35 1.59
N THR A 21 35.34 50.28 0.41
CA THR A 21 35.61 49.40 -0.77
C THR A 21 35.84 47.91 -0.54
N ASP A 22 34.94 47.03 -1.01
CA ASP A 22 34.99 46.51 -2.40
C ASP A 22 33.83 45.54 -2.72
N VAL A 23 33.66 45.32 -4.02
CA VAL A 23 32.59 44.60 -4.74
C VAL A 23 32.44 43.12 -4.33
N SER A 24 31.20 42.66 -4.13
CA SER A 24 30.74 41.32 -4.56
C SER A 24 29.21 41.23 -4.57
N GLY A 25 28.66 40.99 -5.75
CA GLY A 25 27.25 40.73 -5.95
C GLY A 25 26.83 39.37 -5.40
N SER A 26 25.63 39.33 -4.84
CA SER A 26 24.85 38.10 -4.74
C SER A 26 23.47 38.40 -5.29
N SER A 27 23.25 37.93 -6.51
CA SER A 27 21.96 37.92 -7.19
C SER A 27 21.03 36.93 -6.48
N GLY A 28 20.15 37.43 -5.63
CA GLY A 28 18.99 36.68 -5.15
C GLY A 28 18.02 36.43 -6.30
N GLY A 29 18.00 35.21 -6.83
CA GLY A 29 16.98 34.76 -7.77
C GLY A 29 15.60 34.67 -7.08
N PRO A 30 14.50 34.96 -7.79
CA PRO A 30 13.16 35.04 -7.20
C PRO A 30 12.61 33.65 -6.84
N SER A 31 12.17 33.49 -5.59
CA SER A 31 11.47 32.31 -5.09
C SER A 31 10.20 32.02 -5.90
N LEU A 32 9.98 30.77 -6.26
CA LEU A 32 8.93 30.30 -7.18
C LEU A 32 7.50 30.24 -6.60
N PHE A 33 7.21 30.81 -5.42
CA PHE A 33 5.87 30.77 -4.84
C PHE A 33 5.47 32.09 -4.16
N PRO A 34 4.26 32.62 -4.39
CA PRO A 34 3.69 33.67 -3.56
C PRO A 34 3.20 33.08 -2.23
N GLY A 35 3.84 33.47 -1.12
CA GLY A 35 3.62 32.97 0.25
C GLY A 35 2.32 33.42 0.94
N GLY A 36 1.17 33.39 0.25
CA GLY A 36 -0.10 33.90 0.78
C GLY A 36 -1.18 32.87 1.13
N ARG A 37 -0.97 31.57 0.87
CA ARG A 37 -1.99 30.51 1.02
C ARG A 37 -1.59 29.33 1.92
N SER A 38 -0.43 29.39 2.57
CA SER A 38 0.14 28.28 3.36
C SER A 38 -0.60 27.95 4.66
N GLN A 39 -1.45 28.83 5.18
CA GLN A 39 -2.12 28.61 6.48
C GLN A 39 -3.16 27.49 6.48
N SER A 40 -3.82 27.19 5.35
CA SER A 40 -4.75 26.04 5.26
C SER A 40 -4.01 24.71 5.10
N PHE A 41 -2.81 24.76 4.50
CA PHE A 41 -1.94 23.61 4.24
C PHE A 41 -1.22 23.16 5.52
N ASP A 42 -0.70 24.11 6.31
CA ASP A 42 -0.13 23.83 7.62
C ASP A 42 -1.19 23.27 8.58
N ALA A 43 -2.45 23.69 8.48
CA ALA A 43 -3.54 23.14 9.30
C ALA A 43 -3.95 21.70 8.91
N VAL A 44 -3.79 21.30 7.65
CA VAL A 44 -3.96 19.91 7.19
C VAL A 44 -2.82 19.05 7.73
N LEU A 45 -1.58 19.55 7.62
CA LEU A 45 -0.39 18.89 8.16
C LEU A 45 -0.42 18.79 9.69
N GLU A 46 -0.84 19.84 10.41
CA GLU A 46 -1.00 19.86 11.88
C GLU A 46 -2.14 18.95 12.37
N ARG A 47 -3.13 18.63 11.52
CA ARG A 47 -4.21 17.69 11.87
C ARG A 47 -3.93 16.26 11.45
N MET A 48 -3.18 16.05 10.36
CA MET A 48 -2.52 14.78 10.08
C MET A 48 -1.49 14.44 11.18
N ARG A 49 -0.89 15.47 11.78
CA ARG A 49 -0.17 15.40 13.05
C ARG A 49 -1.15 15.08 14.22
N SER A 50 -2.28 15.75 14.35
CA SER A 50 -3.20 15.47 15.48
C SER A 50 -4.20 14.32 15.21
N GLY A 51 -3.74 13.15 14.77
CA GLY A 51 -4.60 12.01 14.39
C GLY A 51 -5.64 11.61 15.45
N PRO A 52 -6.81 11.04 15.08
CA PRO A 52 -7.76 10.52 16.06
C PRO A 52 -7.21 9.23 16.69
N GLN A 53 -6.84 9.31 17.96
CA GLN A 53 -6.35 8.22 18.81
C GLN A 53 -7.00 6.86 18.50
N ASP A 54 -6.19 5.87 18.10
CA ASP A 54 -6.60 4.46 18.07
C ASP A 54 -6.71 3.95 19.50
N ARG A 55 -7.91 4.06 20.08
CA ARG A 55 -8.28 3.45 21.37
C ARG A 55 -8.93 2.06 21.23
N THR A 56 -8.65 1.33 20.16
CA THR A 56 -9.06 -0.08 20.01
C THR A 56 -8.31 -1.05 20.95
N ALA A 57 -7.28 -0.60 21.67
CA ALA A 57 -6.52 -1.43 22.60
C ALA A 57 -6.92 -1.31 24.09
N ALA A 58 -8.00 -0.59 24.43
CA ALA A 58 -8.55 -0.61 25.80
C ALA A 58 -9.67 -1.65 25.94
N LEU A 59 -9.37 -2.91 25.58
CA LEU A 59 -10.17 -4.08 25.99
C LEU A 59 -9.82 -4.43 27.45
N GLY A 60 -10.23 -3.56 28.37
CA GLY A 60 -10.25 -3.84 29.81
C GLY A 60 -11.70 -3.88 30.27
N ASN A 61 -12.10 -4.96 30.93
CA ASN A 61 -13.40 -5.11 31.58
C ASN A 61 -13.82 -3.83 32.32
N PRO A 62 -15.12 -3.48 32.35
CA PRO A 62 -15.59 -2.31 33.08
C PRO A 62 -15.31 -2.51 34.56
N THR A 63 -14.25 -1.88 35.06
CA THR A 63 -14.03 -1.74 36.49
C THR A 63 -15.09 -0.75 36.99
N SER A 64 -16.11 -1.32 37.61
CA SER A 64 -17.06 -0.64 38.48
C SER A 64 -16.31 -0.02 39.64
N ASP A 65 -15.79 1.20 39.46
CA ASP A 65 -15.67 2.24 40.49
C ASP A 65 -15.04 3.50 39.89
N VAL A 66 -15.81 4.20 39.04
CA VAL A 66 -15.48 5.57 38.64
C VAL A 66 -16.30 6.51 39.51
N ALA A 67 -15.63 7.33 40.33
CA ALA A 67 -16.25 8.34 41.16
C ALA A 67 -17.29 9.16 40.35
N ALA A 68 -18.44 9.44 40.96
CA ALA A 68 -19.47 10.23 40.31
C ALA A 68 -18.92 11.63 39.96
N PRO A 69 -19.13 12.12 38.72
CA PRO A 69 -18.58 13.40 38.29
C PRO A 69 -19.11 14.52 39.16
N THR A 70 -18.23 15.44 39.54
CA THR A 70 -18.57 16.55 40.43
C THR A 70 -19.53 17.53 39.74
N ARG A 71 -20.25 18.32 40.54
CA ARG A 71 -21.18 19.33 39.99
C ARG A 71 -20.46 20.36 39.11
N ASP A 72 -19.22 20.69 39.48
CA ASP A 72 -18.41 21.68 38.75
C ASP A 72 -17.87 21.11 37.43
N GLU A 73 -17.47 19.84 37.39
CA GLU A 73 -17.12 19.13 36.15
C GLU A 73 -18.30 19.10 35.17
N ILE A 74 -19.50 18.77 35.66
CA ILE A 74 -20.71 18.77 34.83
C ILE A 74 -21.00 20.18 34.28
N LYS A 75 -20.88 21.21 35.11
CA LYS A 75 -21.14 22.60 34.71
C LYS A 75 -20.12 23.10 33.69
N ALA A 76 -18.83 22.81 33.90
CA ALA A 76 -17.76 23.14 32.98
C ALA A 76 -17.97 22.42 31.63
N ALA A 77 -18.27 21.12 31.68
CA ALA A 77 -18.46 20.34 30.48
C ALA A 77 -19.67 20.79 29.65
N ARG A 78 -20.78 21.15 30.31
CA ARG A 78 -21.96 21.75 29.66
C ARG A 78 -21.66 23.10 29.02
N ARG A 79 -20.90 23.96 29.70
CA ARG A 79 -20.54 25.28 29.16
C ARG A 79 -19.72 25.13 27.89
N LYS A 80 -18.71 24.25 27.90
CA LYS A 80 -17.88 23.98 26.71
C LYS A 80 -18.71 23.37 25.58
N LEU A 81 -19.55 22.37 25.88
CA LEU A 81 -20.45 21.79 24.87
C LEU A 81 -21.41 22.83 24.26
N GLY A 82 -21.96 23.73 25.08
CA GLY A 82 -22.83 24.81 24.63
C GLY A 82 -22.15 25.72 23.61
N GLY A 83 -20.91 26.16 23.89
CA GLY A 83 -20.13 26.97 22.94
C GLY A 83 -19.86 26.24 21.61
N LEU A 84 -19.53 24.95 21.66
CA LEU A 84 -19.31 24.15 20.44
C LEU A 84 -20.59 23.97 19.61
N LEU A 85 -21.75 23.82 20.26
CA LEU A 85 -23.05 23.75 19.57
C LEU A 85 -23.43 25.10 18.94
N GLU A 86 -23.15 26.21 19.63
CA GLU A 86 -23.35 27.56 19.06
C GLU A 86 -22.47 27.80 17.82
N GLU A 87 -21.21 27.37 17.85
CA GLU A 87 -20.30 27.40 16.69
C GLU A 87 -20.81 26.55 15.51
N LEU A 88 -21.34 25.35 15.79
CA LEU A 88 -21.95 24.49 14.78
C LEU A 88 -23.16 25.16 14.14
N GLU A 89 -24.05 25.75 14.94
CA GLU A 89 -25.22 26.47 14.42
C GLU A 89 -24.83 27.71 13.62
N ALA A 90 -23.81 28.46 14.06
CA ALA A 90 -23.28 29.59 13.31
C ALA A 90 -22.72 29.14 11.95
N SER A 91 -22.00 28.02 11.92
CA SER A 91 -21.48 27.42 10.69
C SER A 91 -22.61 26.98 9.75
N ARG A 92 -23.67 26.36 10.28
CA ARG A 92 -24.86 25.97 9.51
C ARG A 92 -25.55 27.19 8.89
N ARG A 93 -25.75 28.26 9.67
CA ARG A 93 -26.30 29.53 9.16
C ARG A 93 -25.40 30.15 8.09
N ALA A 94 -24.08 30.08 8.24
CA ALA A 94 -23.18 30.62 7.23
C ALA A 94 -23.30 29.85 5.90
N ALA A 95 -23.36 28.51 5.95
CA ALA A 95 -23.45 27.65 4.77
C ALA A 95 -24.66 27.94 3.87
N THR A 96 -25.80 28.37 4.43
CA THR A 96 -26.99 28.71 3.64
C THR A 96 -26.84 29.99 2.80
N HIS A 97 -25.80 30.79 3.04
CA HIS A 97 -25.56 32.06 2.34
C HIS A 97 -24.47 31.97 1.27
N ALA A 98 -24.02 30.76 0.91
CA ALA A 98 -23.00 30.56 -0.11
C ALA A 98 -23.47 31.04 -1.50
N GLN A 99 -22.63 31.80 -2.20
CA GLN A 99 -22.92 32.37 -3.51
C GLN A 99 -22.23 31.64 -4.67
N THR A 100 -21.16 30.90 -4.39
CA THR A 100 -20.39 30.13 -5.38
C THR A 100 -20.17 28.70 -4.91
N PHE A 101 -19.87 27.78 -5.83
CA PHE A 101 -19.58 26.38 -5.45
C PHE A 101 -18.35 26.26 -4.54
N GLN A 102 -17.31 27.06 -4.77
CA GLN A 102 -16.10 27.07 -3.93
C GLN A 102 -16.42 27.55 -2.51
N GLN A 103 -17.20 28.64 -2.40
CA GLN A 103 -17.63 29.15 -1.11
C GLN A 103 -18.57 28.17 -0.39
N ALA A 104 -19.47 27.51 -1.13
CA ALA A 104 -20.36 26.49 -0.59
C ALA A 104 -19.56 25.30 -0.03
N GLN A 105 -18.57 24.81 -0.78
CA GLN A 105 -17.67 23.75 -0.29
C GLN A 105 -17.02 24.15 1.04
N GLU A 106 -16.40 25.33 1.10
CA GLU A 106 -15.67 25.78 2.29
C GLU A 106 -16.58 25.94 3.51
N LEU A 107 -17.77 26.53 3.34
CA LEU A 107 -18.71 26.75 4.43
C LEU A 107 -19.32 25.43 4.93
N ILE A 108 -19.66 24.50 4.03
CA ILE A 108 -20.16 23.18 4.44
C ILE A 108 -19.03 22.37 5.10
N ASP A 109 -17.78 22.46 4.63
CA ASP A 109 -16.64 21.83 5.30
C ASP A 109 -16.43 22.37 6.74
N GLN A 110 -16.80 23.63 7.03
CA GLN A 110 -16.84 24.15 8.41
C GLN A 110 -17.98 23.56 9.23
N VAL A 111 -19.16 23.31 8.64
CA VAL A 111 -20.25 22.57 9.32
C VAL A 111 -19.77 21.18 9.71
N VAL A 112 -19.12 20.46 8.79
CA VAL A 112 -18.55 19.14 9.07
C VAL A 112 -17.48 19.21 10.16
N LYS A 113 -16.61 20.23 10.11
CA LYS A 113 -15.61 20.47 11.16
C LYS A 113 -16.26 20.66 12.53
N ALA A 114 -17.19 21.60 12.65
CA ALA A 114 -17.84 21.91 13.91
C ALA A 114 -18.62 20.70 14.47
N GLY A 115 -19.32 19.97 13.59
CA GLY A 115 -20.02 18.73 13.97
C GLY A 115 -19.06 17.66 14.50
N SER A 116 -17.92 17.48 13.81
CA SER A 116 -16.86 16.57 14.28
C SER A 116 -16.26 17.00 15.62
N THR A 117 -15.98 18.29 15.83
CA THR A 117 -15.42 18.80 17.09
C THR A 117 -16.36 18.56 18.27
N VAL A 118 -17.68 18.71 18.09
CA VAL A 118 -18.66 18.42 19.15
C VAL A 118 -18.61 16.94 19.54
N LEU A 119 -18.54 16.04 18.56
CA LEU A 119 -18.52 14.59 18.80
C LEU A 119 -17.16 14.09 19.31
N GLU A 120 -16.06 14.69 18.86
CA GLU A 120 -14.71 14.48 19.42
C GLU A 120 -14.69 14.85 20.91
N TYR A 121 -15.19 16.05 21.24
CA TYR A 121 -15.30 16.48 22.63
C TYR A 121 -16.22 15.58 23.47
N TYR A 122 -17.31 15.08 22.89
CA TYR A 122 -18.18 14.11 23.55
C TYR A 122 -17.47 12.78 23.83
N ALA A 123 -16.70 12.26 22.87
CA ALA A 123 -15.97 11.00 22.99
C ALA A 123 -14.80 11.08 23.99
N ASP A 124 -14.21 12.26 24.17
CA ASP A 124 -13.12 12.49 25.12
C ASP A 124 -13.57 12.53 26.59
N LEU A 125 -14.87 12.68 26.84
CA LEU A 125 -15.41 12.74 28.20
C LEU A 125 -15.62 11.33 28.79
N PRO A 126 -15.48 11.17 30.12
CA PRO A 126 -15.92 9.96 30.80
C PRO A 126 -17.38 9.62 30.44
N ALA A 127 -17.68 8.36 30.13
CA ALA A 127 -18.98 7.95 29.59
C ALA A 127 -20.18 8.38 30.46
N ASN A 128 -20.02 8.34 31.78
CA ASN A 128 -21.04 8.79 32.73
C ASN A 128 -21.29 10.32 32.67
N LEU A 129 -20.26 11.11 32.42
CA LEU A 129 -20.33 12.56 32.24
C LEU A 129 -20.88 12.92 30.86
N ALA A 130 -20.38 12.27 29.80
CA ALA A 130 -20.81 12.47 28.42
C ALA A 130 -22.33 12.34 28.27
N ARG A 131 -22.91 11.24 28.77
CA ARG A 131 -24.37 10.99 28.73
C ARG A 131 -25.21 12.00 29.50
N ARG A 132 -24.66 12.61 30.55
CA ARG A 132 -25.36 13.62 31.39
C ARG A 132 -25.44 14.99 30.72
N ILE A 133 -24.60 15.25 29.72
CA ILE A 133 -24.54 16.53 29.01
C ILE A 133 -25.05 16.44 27.57
N LEU A 134 -24.87 15.28 26.91
CA LEU A 134 -25.39 14.98 25.59
C LEU A 134 -25.90 13.52 25.58
N PRO A 135 -27.22 13.30 25.58
CA PRO A 135 -27.79 11.97 25.43
C PRO A 135 -27.33 11.26 24.14
N ASP A 136 -27.12 9.94 24.21
CA ASP A 136 -26.62 9.13 23.09
C ASP A 136 -27.49 9.24 21.83
N ASP A 137 -28.81 9.39 21.96
CA ASP A 137 -29.72 9.58 20.82
C ASP A 137 -29.48 10.93 20.12
N ARG A 138 -29.12 11.98 20.87
CA ARG A 138 -28.69 13.27 20.31
C ARG A 138 -27.31 13.16 19.67
N ALA A 139 -26.39 12.41 20.26
CA ALA A 139 -25.07 12.16 19.67
C ALA A 139 -25.19 11.44 18.31
N ARG A 140 -26.07 10.43 18.19
CA ARG A 140 -26.35 9.76 16.91
C ARG A 140 -26.96 10.70 15.87
N ARG A 141 -27.98 11.49 16.25
CA ARG A 141 -28.57 12.50 15.34
C ARG A 141 -27.52 13.51 14.85
N LEU A 142 -26.65 13.96 15.75
CA LEU A 142 -25.56 14.87 15.38
C LEU A 142 -24.55 14.23 14.42
N ARG A 143 -24.24 12.94 14.61
CA ARG A 143 -23.44 12.20 13.62
C ARG A 143 -24.13 12.21 12.28
N ASP A 144 -25.40 11.79 12.22
CA ASP A 144 -26.15 11.65 10.97
C ASP A 144 -26.24 13.01 10.24
N ASP A 145 -26.53 14.10 10.96
CA ASP A 145 -26.50 15.46 10.42
C ASP A 145 -25.12 15.83 9.83
N THR A 146 -24.04 15.46 10.52
CA THR A 146 -22.67 15.75 10.09
C THR A 146 -22.29 14.94 8.85
N LEU A 147 -22.73 13.68 8.77
CA LEU A 147 -22.55 12.82 7.60
C LEU A 147 -23.33 13.38 6.40
N ASN A 148 -24.59 13.76 6.59
CA ASN A 148 -25.41 14.40 5.55
C ASN A 148 -24.77 15.67 5.00
N ALA A 149 -24.24 16.54 5.87
CA ALA A 149 -23.50 17.73 5.45
C ALA A 149 -22.24 17.37 4.65
N ALA A 150 -21.53 16.31 5.03
CA ALA A 150 -20.36 15.85 4.29
C ALA A 150 -20.72 15.28 2.90
N GLU A 151 -21.85 14.59 2.77
CA GLU A 151 -22.38 14.11 1.49
C GLU A 151 -22.80 15.28 0.57
N GLU A 152 -23.49 16.28 1.11
CA GLU A 152 -23.81 17.50 0.38
C GLU A 152 -22.54 18.21 -0.12
N CYS A 153 -21.53 18.32 0.75
CA CYS A 153 -20.25 18.88 0.37
C CYS A 153 -19.54 18.06 -0.71
N ASN A 154 -19.63 16.72 -0.65
CA ASN A 154 -19.09 15.85 -1.70
C ASN A 154 -19.78 16.07 -3.04
N ALA A 155 -21.09 16.30 -3.07
CA ALA A 155 -21.83 16.61 -4.29
C ALA A 155 -21.38 17.94 -4.91
N VAL A 156 -21.22 18.98 -4.09
CA VAL A 156 -20.67 20.29 -4.52
C VAL A 156 -19.23 20.14 -5.02
N ALA A 157 -18.37 19.49 -4.24
CA ALA A 157 -16.96 19.30 -4.54
C ALA A 157 -16.73 18.49 -5.82
N THR A 158 -17.62 17.54 -6.15
CA THR A 158 -17.54 16.71 -7.36
C THR A 158 -17.64 17.57 -8.64
N ARG A 159 -18.44 18.64 -8.62
CA ARG A 159 -18.52 19.57 -9.77
C ARG A 159 -17.22 20.34 -9.97
N ILE A 160 -16.60 20.78 -8.86
CA ILE A 160 -15.34 21.53 -8.87
C ILE A 160 -14.20 20.68 -9.45
N ILE A 161 -14.07 19.42 -9.01
CA ILE A 161 -12.95 18.57 -9.47
C ILE A 161 -13.05 18.19 -10.94
N TYR A 162 -14.25 18.02 -11.50
CA TYR A 162 -14.37 17.73 -12.94
C TYR A 162 -13.78 18.85 -13.80
N GLU A 163 -14.09 20.12 -13.48
CA GLU A 163 -13.50 21.25 -14.19
C GLU A 163 -11.97 21.34 -14.01
N LEU A 164 -11.46 21.02 -12.81
CA LEU A 164 -10.02 21.02 -12.54
C LEU A 164 -9.30 19.91 -13.31
N GLU A 165 -9.88 18.71 -13.34
CA GLU A 165 -9.36 17.55 -14.06
C GLU A 165 -9.37 17.76 -15.57
N ASP A 166 -10.41 18.37 -16.13
CA ASP A 166 -10.48 18.66 -17.56
C ASP A 166 -9.37 19.65 -17.96
N LYS A 167 -9.20 20.74 -17.20
CA LYS A 167 -8.10 21.70 -17.41
C LYS A 167 -6.73 21.05 -17.26
N ARG A 168 -6.57 20.15 -16.28
CA ARG A 168 -5.33 19.38 -16.07
C ARG A 168 -5.01 18.49 -17.27
N LYS A 169 -6.00 17.72 -17.76
CA LYS A 169 -5.85 16.82 -18.92
C LYS A 169 -5.55 17.60 -20.19
N GLU A 170 -6.23 18.72 -20.41
CA GLU A 170 -5.98 19.60 -21.54
C GLU A 170 -4.53 20.11 -21.52
N ALA A 171 -4.10 20.70 -20.40
CA ALA A 171 -2.73 21.21 -20.25
C ALA A 171 -1.67 20.11 -20.45
N LEU A 172 -1.90 18.92 -19.88
CA LEU A 172 -1.00 17.77 -20.02
C LEU A 172 -0.93 17.27 -21.47
N GLY A 173 -2.06 17.28 -22.20
CA GLY A 173 -2.11 16.85 -23.60
C GLY A 173 -1.32 17.74 -24.56
N TRP A 174 -1.15 19.03 -24.23
CA TRP A 174 -0.33 19.97 -25.01
C TRP A 174 1.17 19.87 -24.72
N LEU A 175 1.55 19.36 -23.54
CA LEU A 175 2.94 19.34 -23.08
C LEU A 175 3.91 18.62 -24.04
N PRO A 176 3.63 17.41 -24.58
CA PRO A 176 4.53 16.73 -25.51
C PRO A 176 4.77 17.52 -26.80
N LYS A 177 3.73 18.20 -27.31
CA LYS A 177 3.83 19.02 -28.53
C LYS A 177 4.76 20.21 -28.29
N ILE A 178 4.58 20.92 -27.17
CA ILE A 178 5.43 22.05 -26.80
C ILE A 178 6.86 21.59 -26.52
N ARG A 179 7.05 20.42 -25.89
CA ARG A 179 8.37 19.84 -25.66
C ARG A 179 9.14 19.53 -26.95
N ALA A 180 8.44 19.12 -28.01
CA ALA A 180 9.05 18.73 -29.27
C ALA A 180 9.45 19.94 -30.16
N SER A 181 8.71 21.05 -30.10
CA SER A 181 8.88 22.18 -31.04
C SER A 181 9.04 23.55 -30.39
N GLY A 182 8.87 23.66 -29.07
CA GLY A 182 8.94 24.91 -28.33
C GLY A 182 10.36 25.33 -27.94
N THR A 183 10.56 26.62 -27.74
CA THR A 183 11.78 27.17 -27.13
C THR A 183 11.91 26.73 -25.67
N PRO A 184 13.13 26.71 -25.08
CA PRO A 184 13.33 26.33 -23.68
C PRO A 184 12.43 27.10 -22.70
N ALA A 185 12.21 28.39 -22.92
CA ALA A 185 11.31 29.20 -22.10
C ALA A 185 9.83 28.78 -22.22
N GLN A 186 9.37 28.44 -23.42
CA GLN A 186 8.01 27.93 -23.65
C GLN A 186 7.82 26.55 -23.01
N VAL A 187 8.83 25.68 -23.08
CA VAL A 187 8.80 24.36 -22.44
C VAL A 187 8.70 24.51 -20.92
N ILE A 188 9.55 25.35 -20.31
CA ILE A 188 9.49 25.65 -18.87
C ILE A 188 8.12 26.25 -18.48
N GLY A 189 7.59 27.16 -19.30
CA GLY A 189 6.26 27.75 -19.10
C GLY A 189 5.14 26.71 -19.14
N ALA A 190 5.21 25.75 -20.07
CA ALA A 190 4.24 24.66 -20.19
C ALA A 190 4.27 23.74 -18.95
N PHE A 191 5.46 23.33 -18.50
CA PHE A 191 5.60 22.54 -17.26
C PHE A 191 5.02 23.29 -16.04
N LYS A 192 5.30 24.59 -15.90
CA LYS A 192 4.71 25.41 -14.82
C LYS A 192 3.19 25.47 -14.88
N SER A 193 2.62 25.60 -16.09
CA SER A 193 1.17 25.60 -16.30
C SER A 193 0.54 24.27 -15.87
N VAL A 194 1.10 23.14 -16.34
CA VAL A 194 0.63 21.80 -15.97
C VAL A 194 0.75 21.57 -14.46
N ALA A 195 1.88 21.95 -13.85
CA ALA A 195 2.11 21.84 -12.41
C ALA A 195 1.08 22.63 -11.59
N LYS A 196 0.66 23.82 -12.06
CA LYS A 196 -0.40 24.62 -11.42
C LYS A 196 -1.75 23.87 -11.39
N HIS A 197 -2.09 23.17 -12.47
CA HIS A 197 -3.32 22.38 -12.52
C HIS A 197 -3.25 21.15 -11.60
N TYR A 198 -2.10 20.47 -11.54
CA TYR A 198 -1.89 19.39 -10.55
C TYR A 198 -1.99 19.90 -9.11
N ALA A 199 -1.39 21.05 -8.80
CA ALA A 199 -1.47 21.66 -7.47
C ALA A 199 -2.93 22.00 -7.08
N ALA A 200 -3.75 22.48 -8.03
CA ALA A 200 -5.17 22.75 -7.77
C ALA A 200 -5.97 21.46 -7.52
N CYS A 201 -5.74 20.39 -8.30
CA CYS A 201 -6.34 19.09 -8.03
C CYS A 201 -5.89 18.53 -6.67
N MET A 202 -4.61 18.68 -6.32
CA MET A 202 -4.08 18.28 -5.02
C MET A 202 -4.74 19.05 -3.86
N GLU A 203 -4.91 20.36 -3.97
CA GLU A 203 -5.60 21.16 -2.95
C GLU A 203 -7.02 20.63 -2.71
N TRP A 204 -7.74 20.31 -3.79
CA TRP A 204 -9.06 19.72 -3.72
C TRP A 204 -9.07 18.35 -3.03
N TRP A 205 -8.14 17.47 -3.39
CA TRP A 205 -7.99 16.16 -2.74
C TRP A 205 -7.66 16.30 -1.26
N GLY A 206 -6.81 17.26 -0.88
CA GLY A 206 -6.50 17.56 0.52
C GLY A 206 -7.74 17.98 1.33
N LYS A 207 -8.59 18.85 0.78
CA LYS A 207 -9.89 19.21 1.40
C LYS A 207 -10.78 17.97 1.57
N LYS A 208 -10.83 17.09 0.56
CA LYS A 208 -11.61 15.84 0.62
C LYS A 208 -11.07 14.85 1.67
N VAL A 209 -9.75 14.70 1.79
CA VAL A 209 -9.12 13.85 2.83
C VAL A 209 -9.57 14.31 4.21
N LEU A 210 -9.45 15.60 4.50
CA LEU A 210 -9.87 16.15 5.79
C LEU A 210 -11.35 15.91 6.09
N ARG A 211 -12.21 16.08 5.09
CA ARG A 211 -13.65 15.80 5.24
C ARG A 211 -13.89 14.31 5.52
N SER A 212 -13.23 13.41 4.80
CA SER A 212 -13.35 11.96 5.03
C SER A 212 -12.87 11.53 6.42
N GLU A 213 -11.76 12.09 6.91
CA GLU A 213 -11.27 11.85 8.27
C GLU A 213 -12.27 12.32 9.33
N ARG A 214 -12.91 13.48 9.12
CA ARG A 214 -13.99 13.96 10.00
C ARG A 214 -15.20 13.03 9.98
N THR A 215 -15.63 12.55 8.81
CA THR A 215 -16.74 11.60 8.72
C THR A 215 -16.43 10.28 9.42
N GLN A 216 -15.19 9.79 9.29
CA GLN A 216 -14.73 8.61 10.00
C GLN A 216 -14.70 8.84 11.52
N SER A 217 -14.19 10.00 11.97
CA SER A 217 -14.12 10.39 13.39
C SER A 217 -15.50 10.41 14.04
N VAL A 218 -16.52 11.00 13.39
CA VAL A 218 -17.89 11.03 13.94
C VAL A 218 -18.54 9.64 14.01
N CYS A 219 -18.23 8.75 13.05
CA CYS A 219 -18.65 7.36 13.14
C CYS A 219 -17.96 6.65 14.31
N ALA A 220 -16.64 6.85 14.48
CA ALA A 220 -15.87 6.23 15.57
C ALA A 220 -16.38 6.68 16.95
N ALA A 221 -16.68 7.98 17.11
CA ALA A 221 -17.21 8.57 18.34
C ALA A 221 -18.56 7.96 18.79
N THR A 222 -19.30 7.33 17.88
CA THR A 222 -20.64 6.78 18.16
C THR A 222 -20.75 5.27 17.99
N ALA A 223 -19.67 4.59 17.57
CA ALA A 223 -19.72 3.18 17.19
C ALA A 223 -20.06 2.21 18.34
N ASN A 224 -19.81 2.63 19.59
CA ASN A 224 -19.94 1.79 20.78
C ASN A 224 -20.68 2.50 21.91
N LEU A 225 -21.73 3.25 21.59
CA LEU A 225 -22.51 3.95 22.60
C LEU A 225 -23.16 2.95 23.58
N PRO A 226 -23.17 3.24 24.90
CA PRO A 226 -23.74 2.32 25.89
C PRO A 226 -25.22 1.98 25.67
N SER A 227 -25.97 2.87 25.02
CA SER A 227 -27.38 2.65 24.66
C SER A 227 -27.61 1.85 23.38
N SER A 228 -26.56 1.43 22.65
CA SER A 228 -26.70 0.72 21.38
C SER A 228 -27.27 -0.69 21.58
N THR A 229 -28.37 -1.00 20.90
CA THR A 229 -28.85 -2.39 20.74
C THR A 229 -27.89 -3.18 19.83
N PRO A 230 -27.96 -4.51 19.78
CA PRO A 230 -27.16 -5.31 18.86
C PRO A 230 -27.31 -4.88 17.38
N GLU A 231 -28.53 -4.57 16.94
CA GLU A 231 -28.81 -4.13 15.57
C GLU A 231 -28.21 -2.76 15.29
N MET A 232 -28.32 -1.82 16.24
CA MET A 232 -27.72 -0.51 16.15
C MET A 232 -26.20 -0.61 16.07
N ARG A 233 -25.58 -1.44 16.93
CA ARG A 233 -24.13 -1.65 16.93
C ARG A 233 -23.64 -2.20 15.59
N LYS A 234 -24.36 -3.17 15.02
CA LYS A 234 -24.04 -3.72 13.69
C LYS A 234 -24.08 -2.64 12.59
N ALA A 235 -25.09 -1.78 12.61
CA ALA A 235 -25.21 -0.67 11.66
C ALA A 235 -24.12 0.40 11.87
N GLU A 236 -23.80 0.71 13.12
CA GLU A 236 -22.76 1.67 13.51
C GLU A 236 -21.35 1.18 13.13
N GLU A 237 -21.05 -0.11 13.34
CA GLU A 237 -19.81 -0.76 12.89
C GLU A 237 -19.70 -0.82 11.36
N ALA A 238 -20.82 -1.02 10.65
CA ALA A 238 -20.86 -0.95 9.18
C ALA A 238 -20.58 0.47 8.68
N ALA A 239 -21.22 1.49 9.26
CA ALA A 239 -20.96 2.88 8.92
C ALA A 239 -19.49 3.27 9.19
N LEU A 240 -18.91 2.85 10.33
CA LEU A 240 -17.50 3.08 10.63
C LEU A 240 -16.57 2.43 9.60
N ARG A 241 -16.85 1.19 9.18
CA ARG A 241 -16.09 0.51 8.11
C ARG A 241 -16.21 1.23 6.77
N LEU A 242 -17.43 1.63 6.39
CA LEU A 242 -17.69 2.36 5.15
C LEU A 242 -16.90 3.68 5.10
N HIS A 243 -16.99 4.50 6.15
CA HIS A 243 -16.30 5.80 6.18
C HIS A 243 -14.78 5.67 6.34
N THR A 244 -14.29 4.61 6.98
CA THR A 244 -12.87 4.24 6.97
C THR A 244 -12.41 3.85 5.56
N GLY A 245 -13.22 3.10 4.81
CA GLY A 245 -12.96 2.78 3.40
C GLY A 245 -12.88 4.03 2.52
N TRP A 246 -13.80 4.99 2.70
CA TRP A 246 -13.77 6.27 1.98
C TRP A 246 -12.54 7.13 2.34
N ALA A 247 -12.14 7.15 3.62
CA ALA A 247 -10.92 7.83 4.06
C ALA A 247 -9.67 7.22 3.41
N LEU A 248 -9.55 5.88 3.45
CA LEU A 248 -8.47 5.13 2.79
C LEU A 248 -8.38 5.45 1.30
N ASN A 249 -9.49 5.36 0.57
CA ASN A 249 -9.51 5.65 -0.86
C ASN A 249 -9.09 7.08 -1.17
N THR A 250 -9.60 8.04 -0.40
CA THR A 250 -9.28 9.45 -0.63
C THR A 250 -7.81 9.75 -0.35
N LYS A 251 -7.22 9.15 0.69
CA LYS A 251 -5.77 9.23 0.98
C LYS A 251 -4.93 8.62 -0.13
N CYS A 252 -5.33 7.46 -0.64
CA CYS A 252 -4.66 6.81 -1.77
C CYS A 252 -4.70 7.67 -3.06
N MET A 253 -5.86 8.24 -3.39
CA MET A 253 -6.00 9.17 -4.51
C MET A 253 -5.15 10.44 -4.35
N TYR A 254 -5.08 10.96 -3.12
CA TYR A 254 -4.26 12.14 -2.82
C TYR A 254 -2.76 11.84 -2.95
N LEU A 255 -2.32 10.68 -2.47
CA LEU A 255 -0.94 10.19 -2.63
C LEU A 255 -0.59 10.03 -4.11
N GLN A 256 -1.48 9.42 -4.91
CA GLN A 256 -1.32 9.30 -6.36
C GLN A 256 -1.13 10.67 -7.03
N ALA A 257 -1.94 11.67 -6.66
CA ALA A 257 -1.83 13.02 -7.20
C ALA A 257 -0.51 13.72 -6.83
N ARG A 258 0.00 13.52 -5.60
CA ARG A 258 1.31 14.00 -5.16
C ARG A 258 2.44 13.39 -5.96
N ILE A 259 2.40 12.07 -6.17
CA ILE A 259 3.41 11.34 -6.95
C ILE A 259 3.44 11.86 -8.40
N ALA A 260 2.27 12.02 -9.03
CA ALA A 260 2.19 12.55 -10.39
C ALA A 260 2.73 13.99 -10.51
N LEU A 261 2.52 14.84 -9.49
CA LEU A 261 3.12 16.17 -9.45
C LEU A 261 4.65 16.10 -9.29
N ALA A 262 5.16 15.22 -8.42
CA ALA A 262 6.59 15.05 -8.21
C ALA A 262 7.30 14.56 -9.49
N GLU A 263 6.74 13.56 -10.17
CA GLU A 263 7.24 13.08 -11.47
C GLU A 263 7.30 14.22 -12.50
N LEU A 264 6.22 15.00 -12.63
CA LEU A 264 6.19 16.16 -13.54
C LEU A 264 7.28 17.20 -13.23
N LEU A 265 7.48 17.52 -11.95
CA LEU A 265 8.48 18.50 -11.52
C LEU A 265 9.90 18.00 -11.76
N ILE A 266 10.16 16.72 -11.53
CA ILE A 266 11.46 16.10 -11.80
C ILE A 266 11.71 16.03 -13.32
N ASP A 267 10.72 15.60 -14.10
CA ASP A 267 10.78 15.54 -15.57
C ASP A 267 11.08 16.90 -16.20
N SER A 268 10.54 17.98 -15.61
CA SER A 268 10.80 19.35 -16.06
C SER A 268 12.28 19.76 -15.98
N ARG A 269 13.07 19.01 -15.21
CA ARG A 269 14.49 19.29 -14.92
C ARG A 269 15.41 18.14 -15.32
N ALA A 270 14.90 17.05 -15.88
CA ALA A 270 15.66 15.83 -16.15
C ALA A 270 16.95 16.05 -16.97
N SER A 271 17.01 17.08 -17.83
CA SER A 271 18.19 17.44 -18.62
C SER A 271 19.18 18.36 -17.91
N THR A 272 18.82 18.91 -16.75
CA THR A 272 19.64 19.86 -15.97
C THR A 272 20.04 19.33 -14.60
N ILE A 273 19.53 18.16 -14.19
CA ILE A 273 19.88 17.51 -12.93
C ILE A 273 21.34 17.06 -13.01
N ASP A 274 22.10 17.38 -11.97
CA ASP A 274 23.49 16.95 -11.80
C ASP A 274 23.63 15.41 -11.92
N PRO A 275 24.70 14.87 -12.53
CA PRO A 275 24.87 13.43 -12.75
C PRO A 275 24.73 12.56 -11.50
N ASP A 276 25.27 13.00 -10.36
CA ASP A 276 25.24 12.23 -9.11
C ASP A 276 23.80 12.19 -8.55
N VAL A 277 23.08 13.30 -8.69
CA VAL A 277 21.66 13.44 -8.33
C VAL A 277 20.80 12.60 -9.24
N ARG A 278 21.12 12.58 -10.53
CA ARG A 278 20.44 11.77 -11.54
C ARG A 278 20.60 10.30 -11.24
N GLU A 279 21.80 9.85 -10.85
CA GLU A 279 22.04 8.48 -10.44
C GLU A 279 21.25 8.11 -9.19
N ALA A 280 21.18 8.99 -8.17
CA ALA A 280 20.41 8.72 -6.97
C ALA A 280 18.89 8.69 -7.21
N LEU A 281 18.37 9.56 -8.09
CA LEU A 281 16.94 9.79 -8.28
C LEU A 281 16.32 8.94 -9.39
N LEU A 282 17.05 8.69 -10.48
CA LEU A 282 16.53 8.01 -11.66
C LEU A 282 17.04 6.57 -11.76
N ASP A 283 16.19 5.68 -12.25
CA ASP A 283 16.61 4.34 -12.64
C ASP A 283 17.38 4.34 -13.98
N GLU A 284 17.91 3.19 -14.36
CA GLU A 284 18.65 3.01 -15.63
C GLU A 284 17.81 3.37 -16.88
N SER A 285 16.48 3.46 -16.74
CA SER A 285 15.56 3.87 -17.79
C SER A 285 15.26 5.37 -17.81
N GLY A 286 15.83 6.14 -16.88
CA GLY A 286 15.62 7.58 -16.75
C GLY A 286 14.30 7.94 -16.09
N ARG A 287 13.60 7.00 -15.44
CA ARG A 287 12.38 7.26 -14.66
C ARG A 287 12.71 7.42 -13.18
N VAL A 288 11.88 8.15 -12.44
CA VAL A 288 12.10 8.35 -11.01
C VAL A 288 11.95 7.01 -10.27
N ARG A 289 12.98 6.63 -9.52
CA ARG A 289 13.02 5.39 -8.74
C ARG A 289 11.81 5.34 -7.79
N LEU A 290 11.17 4.18 -7.70
CA LEU A 290 10.03 3.85 -6.84
C LEU A 290 8.71 4.60 -7.11
N LEU A 291 8.72 5.84 -7.60
CA LEU A 291 7.49 6.62 -7.87
C LEU A 291 6.60 5.92 -8.93
N GLY A 292 7.19 5.51 -10.04
CA GLY A 292 6.46 4.77 -11.09
C GLY A 292 5.96 3.41 -10.60
N THR A 293 6.70 2.75 -9.70
CA THR A 293 6.32 1.46 -9.12
C THR A 293 5.04 1.56 -8.31
N PHE A 294 4.84 2.63 -7.53
CA PHE A 294 3.58 2.83 -6.81
C PHE A 294 2.37 2.84 -7.77
N ILE A 295 2.48 3.59 -8.87
CA ILE A 295 1.39 3.79 -9.85
C ILE A 295 1.13 2.52 -10.66
N GLU A 296 2.18 1.82 -11.09
CA GLU A 296 2.08 0.65 -11.95
C GLU A 296 1.67 -0.64 -11.17
N ASP A 297 1.88 -0.66 -9.84
CA ASP A 297 1.79 -1.89 -9.04
C ASP A 297 0.85 -1.80 -7.83
N VAL A 298 1.14 -0.88 -6.90
CA VAL A 298 0.42 -0.76 -5.62
C VAL A 298 -0.98 -0.21 -5.82
N PHE A 299 -1.10 0.84 -6.64
CA PHE A 299 -2.36 1.52 -6.88
C PHE A 299 -3.41 0.61 -7.57
N PRO A 300 -3.09 -0.18 -8.62
CA PRO A 300 -4.03 -1.15 -9.20
C PRO A 300 -4.49 -2.23 -8.22
N ALA A 301 -3.61 -2.70 -7.33
CA ALA A 301 -3.98 -3.66 -6.30
C ALA A 301 -5.00 -3.08 -5.32
N PHE A 302 -4.79 -1.84 -4.88
CA PHE A 302 -5.77 -1.10 -4.09
C PHE A 302 -7.11 -0.97 -4.84
N VAL A 303 -7.08 -0.50 -6.09
CA VAL A 303 -8.29 -0.32 -6.93
C VAL A 303 -9.07 -1.63 -7.10
N SER A 304 -8.40 -2.78 -7.16
CA SER A 304 -9.06 -4.09 -7.27
C SER A 304 -10.00 -4.42 -6.10
N THR A 305 -9.79 -3.78 -4.94
CA THR A 305 -10.61 -3.93 -3.73
C THR A 305 -11.70 -2.86 -3.57
N SER A 306 -11.66 -1.80 -4.39
CA SER A 306 -12.51 -0.60 -4.25
C SER A 306 -14.00 -0.92 -4.18
N GLN A 307 -14.48 -1.91 -4.93
CA GLN A 307 -15.89 -2.30 -4.89
C GLN A 307 -16.34 -2.76 -3.50
N ALA A 308 -15.55 -3.62 -2.86
CA ALA A 308 -15.86 -4.12 -1.52
C ALA A 308 -15.62 -3.04 -0.45
N VAL A 309 -14.64 -2.17 -0.65
CA VAL A 309 -14.28 -1.12 0.32
C VAL A 309 -15.27 0.05 0.31
N LEU A 310 -15.79 0.44 -0.86
CA LEU A 310 -16.56 1.69 -1.03
C LEU A 310 -18.06 1.49 -1.26
N TYR A 311 -18.44 0.36 -1.87
CA TYR A 311 -19.79 0.17 -2.42
C TYR A 311 -20.51 -1.06 -1.84
N SER A 312 -20.06 -1.53 -0.67
CA SER A 312 -20.64 -2.67 0.05
C SER A 312 -21.47 -2.24 1.28
N ASP A 313 -21.76 -0.96 1.42
CA ASP A 313 -22.41 -0.35 2.60
C ASP A 313 -21.71 -0.70 3.92
N GLY A 314 -20.39 -0.85 3.86
CA GLY A 314 -19.60 -1.31 4.98
C GLY A 314 -19.91 -2.75 5.36
N ALA A 315 -20.05 -3.66 4.40
CA ALA A 315 -20.05 -5.10 4.65
C ALA A 315 -18.66 -5.60 5.06
N ALA A 316 -18.59 -6.75 5.75
CA ALA A 316 -17.31 -7.30 6.19
C ALA A 316 -16.52 -7.77 4.96
N LEU A 317 -15.22 -7.48 4.95
CA LEU A 317 -14.34 -7.93 3.88
C LEU A 317 -14.12 -9.44 4.00
N ASP A 318 -14.20 -10.15 2.89
CA ASP A 318 -13.84 -11.57 2.83
C ASP A 318 -12.32 -11.77 3.02
N ALA A 319 -11.88 -13.03 2.99
CA ALA A 319 -10.47 -13.35 3.19
C ALA A 319 -9.59 -12.80 2.05
N GLU A 320 -10.09 -12.85 0.81
CA GLU A 320 -9.35 -12.45 -0.37
C GLU A 320 -9.10 -10.94 -0.41
N HIS A 321 -10.10 -10.12 -0.10
CA HIS A 321 -9.95 -8.66 -0.01
C HIS A 321 -9.00 -8.27 1.12
N ARG A 322 -9.06 -8.94 2.28
CA ARG A 322 -8.15 -8.69 3.41
C ARG A 322 -6.70 -8.99 3.04
N VAL A 323 -6.43 -10.14 2.42
CA VAL A 323 -5.08 -10.53 1.98
C VAL A 323 -4.50 -9.55 0.95
N VAL A 324 -5.33 -9.01 0.05
CA VAL A 324 -4.88 -7.98 -0.91
C VAL A 324 -4.56 -6.68 -0.19
N LEU A 325 -5.41 -6.23 0.73
CA LEU A 325 -5.17 -5.00 1.51
C LEU A 325 -3.95 -5.11 2.42
N GLU A 326 -3.72 -6.25 3.08
CA GLU A 326 -2.48 -6.53 3.82
C GLU A 326 -1.25 -6.37 2.92
N GLY A 327 -1.31 -6.90 1.70
CA GLY A 327 -0.25 -6.69 0.69
C GLY A 327 -0.08 -5.22 0.31
N VAL A 328 -1.17 -4.47 0.09
CA VAL A 328 -1.11 -3.03 -0.22
C VAL A 328 -0.46 -2.24 0.93
N MET A 329 -0.79 -2.57 2.18
CA MET A 329 -0.19 -1.96 3.37
C MET A 329 1.32 -2.22 3.44
N GLU A 330 1.75 -3.48 3.25
CA GLU A 330 3.18 -3.83 3.22
C GLU A 330 3.92 -3.03 2.13
N ARG A 331 3.36 -2.99 0.92
CA ARG A 331 3.97 -2.31 -0.23
C ARG A 331 4.01 -0.80 -0.08
N LEU A 332 3.00 -0.18 0.53
CA LEU A 332 3.03 1.24 0.90
C LEU A 332 4.15 1.55 1.90
N SER A 333 4.35 0.67 2.89
CA SER A 333 5.39 0.83 3.91
C SER A 333 6.80 0.68 3.34
N GLU A 334 6.98 -0.26 2.40
CA GLU A 334 8.21 -0.43 1.63
C GLU A 334 8.50 0.77 0.76
N PHE A 335 7.50 1.25 0.02
CA PHE A 335 7.61 2.44 -0.81
C PHE A 335 8.03 3.67 0.02
N ALA A 336 7.39 3.89 1.16
CA ALA A 336 7.72 5.00 2.06
C ALA A 336 9.16 4.91 2.59
N SER A 337 9.58 3.71 3.02
CA SER A 337 10.93 3.46 3.54
C SER A 337 12.00 3.65 2.46
N GLY A 338 11.78 3.08 1.27
CA GLY A 338 12.70 3.19 0.13
C GLY A 338 12.85 4.63 -0.35
N LEU A 339 11.74 5.35 -0.49
CA LEU A 339 11.75 6.76 -0.89
C LEU A 339 12.43 7.64 0.17
N SER A 340 12.22 7.37 1.46
CA SER A 340 12.93 8.07 2.55
C SER A 340 14.45 7.91 2.45
N GLY A 341 14.93 6.71 2.11
CA GLY A 341 16.36 6.46 1.86
C GLY A 341 16.90 7.26 0.68
N ILE A 342 16.14 7.36 -0.42
CA ILE A 342 16.48 8.20 -1.58
C ILE A 342 16.55 9.67 -1.17
N VAL A 343 15.53 10.19 -0.48
CA VAL A 343 15.49 11.59 0.00
C VAL A 343 16.68 11.91 0.92
N ALA A 344 17.03 11.00 1.84
CA ALA A 344 18.18 11.16 2.70
C ALA A 344 19.49 11.25 1.89
N SER A 345 19.63 10.42 0.86
CA SER A 345 20.80 10.42 -0.03
C SER A 345 20.89 11.73 -0.82
N LEU A 346 19.77 12.20 -1.37
CA LEU A 346 19.70 13.47 -2.12
C LEU A 346 20.08 14.69 -1.27
N ARG A 347 19.73 14.68 0.03
CA ARG A 347 20.13 15.75 0.96
C ARG A 347 21.63 15.77 1.21
N GLN A 348 22.28 14.61 1.26
CA GLN A 348 23.74 14.52 1.45
C GLN A 348 24.51 15.07 0.24
N VAL A 349 23.95 14.94 -0.96
CA VAL A 349 24.53 15.48 -2.20
C VAL A 349 24.40 17.01 -2.32
N GLY A 350 23.65 17.68 -1.42
CA GLY A 350 23.58 19.16 -1.37
C GLY A 350 22.62 19.80 -2.39
N THR A 351 21.52 19.13 -2.71
CA THR A 351 20.71 19.34 -3.94
C THR A 351 19.48 20.25 -3.78
N GLY A 352 19.39 21.03 -2.70
CA GLY A 352 18.14 21.67 -2.26
C GLY A 352 17.39 22.53 -3.28
N ALA A 353 18.03 22.99 -4.36
CA ALA A 353 17.41 23.80 -5.40
C ALA A 353 16.89 23.00 -6.61
N GLU A 354 17.35 21.77 -6.87
CA GLU A 354 17.09 21.04 -8.12
C GLU A 354 15.93 20.05 -8.05
N VAL A 355 15.70 19.43 -6.88
CA VAL A 355 14.72 18.35 -6.68
C VAL A 355 13.62 18.81 -5.70
N PRO A 356 12.34 18.44 -5.89
CA PRO A 356 11.25 18.85 -4.99
C PRO A 356 11.26 18.05 -3.67
N LEU A 357 12.33 18.18 -2.87
CA LEU A 357 12.55 17.39 -1.64
C LEU A 357 11.37 17.43 -0.67
N GLN A 358 10.79 18.61 -0.44
CA GLN A 358 9.62 18.76 0.44
C GLN A 358 8.42 17.92 -0.03
N LEU A 359 8.14 17.92 -1.35
CA LEU A 359 7.05 17.11 -1.90
C LEU A 359 7.35 15.62 -1.78
N LEU A 360 8.62 15.21 -1.91
CA LEU A 360 9.03 13.82 -1.69
C LEU A 360 8.87 13.40 -0.22
N ASP A 361 9.20 14.27 0.74
CA ASP A 361 8.90 14.04 2.17
C ASP A 361 7.39 13.88 2.40
N GLU A 362 6.57 14.74 1.81
CA GLU A 362 5.11 14.65 1.90
C GLU A 362 4.53 13.38 1.25
N ILE A 363 5.21 12.82 0.25
CA ILE A 363 4.85 11.53 -0.35
C ILE A 363 5.23 10.38 0.59
N VAL A 364 6.40 10.41 1.22
CA VAL A 364 6.81 9.44 2.24
C VAL A 364 5.80 9.41 3.38
N GLU A 365 5.46 10.56 3.94
CA GLU A 365 4.46 10.67 5.01
C GLU A 365 3.08 10.23 4.52
N GLY A 366 2.66 10.64 3.32
CA GLY A 366 1.38 10.24 2.73
C GLY A 366 1.26 8.72 2.56
N ALA A 367 2.35 8.04 2.20
CA ALA A 367 2.39 6.59 2.07
C ALA A 367 2.27 5.88 3.43
N TRP A 368 2.98 6.34 4.46
CA TRP A 368 2.82 5.82 5.83
C TRP A 368 1.41 6.01 6.36
N VAL A 369 0.85 7.22 6.22
CA VAL A 369 -0.51 7.53 6.65
C VAL A 369 -1.53 6.65 5.92
N THR A 370 -1.34 6.39 4.63
CA THR A 370 -2.23 5.51 3.87
C THR A 370 -2.10 4.05 4.31
N ALA A 371 -0.89 3.56 4.60
CA ALA A 371 -0.68 2.21 5.12
C ALA A 371 -1.37 2.00 6.48
N ASN A 372 -1.25 2.99 7.38
CA ASN A 372 -1.93 2.97 8.66
C ASN A 372 -3.47 2.96 8.51
N GLU A 373 -4.00 3.68 7.52
CA GLU A 373 -5.43 3.65 7.23
C GLU A 373 -5.91 2.25 6.76
N VAL A 374 -5.07 1.53 6.01
CA VAL A 374 -5.34 0.13 5.66
C VAL A 374 -5.38 -0.75 6.92
N MET A 375 -4.40 -0.61 7.82
CA MET A 375 -4.39 -1.32 9.10
C MET A 375 -5.67 -1.06 9.90
N ARG A 376 -6.10 0.20 9.95
CA ARG A 376 -7.32 0.61 10.64
C ARG A 376 -8.55 -0.07 10.07
N LEU A 377 -8.68 -0.10 8.74
CA LEU A 377 -9.78 -0.79 8.07
C LEU A 377 -9.77 -2.31 8.34
N LEU A 378 -8.59 -2.93 8.35
CA LEU A 378 -8.42 -4.35 8.66
C LEU A 378 -8.76 -4.67 10.11
N ALA A 379 -8.39 -3.80 11.06
CA ALA A 379 -8.70 -3.96 12.48
C ALA A 379 -10.20 -3.87 12.80
N LEU A 380 -10.97 -3.18 11.93
CA LEU A 380 -12.43 -3.11 12.05
C LEU A 380 -13.15 -4.38 11.55
N GLN A 381 -12.44 -5.33 10.92
CA GLN A 381 -13.06 -6.56 10.44
C GLN A 381 -13.38 -7.49 11.62
N PRO A 382 -14.54 -8.19 11.60
CA PRO A 382 -14.90 -9.11 12.67
C PRO A 382 -13.86 -10.22 12.82
N THR A 383 -13.42 -10.48 14.04
CA THR A 383 -12.41 -11.50 14.38
C THR A 383 -12.95 -12.93 14.37
N THR A 384 -14.27 -13.11 14.31
CA THR A 384 -14.92 -14.42 14.26
C THR A 384 -15.02 -14.87 12.79
N PRO A 385 -14.58 -16.08 12.42
CA PRO A 385 -14.89 -16.63 11.11
C PRO A 385 -16.42 -16.62 11.00
N ALA A 386 -16.95 -15.92 10.00
CA ALA A 386 -18.35 -16.08 9.64
C ALA A 386 -18.59 -17.59 9.51
N THR A 387 -19.56 -18.11 10.25
CA THR A 387 -20.03 -19.49 10.07
C THR A 387 -20.47 -19.59 8.61
N ILE A 388 -19.58 -20.09 7.76
CA ILE A 388 -19.93 -20.47 6.40
C ILE A 388 -20.84 -21.67 6.61
N GLU A 389 -22.15 -21.49 6.42
CA GLU A 389 -23.01 -22.63 6.14
C GLU A 389 -22.34 -23.40 5.01
N ALA A 390 -21.92 -24.63 5.32
CA ALA A 390 -21.28 -25.49 4.35
C ALA A 390 -22.22 -25.62 3.15
N PRO A 391 -21.76 -25.33 1.92
CA PRO A 391 -22.60 -25.50 0.74
C PRO A 391 -23.01 -26.98 0.62
N ALA A 392 -24.27 -27.21 0.25
CA ALA A 392 -24.97 -28.50 0.28
C ALA A 392 -24.34 -29.65 -0.56
N TRP A 393 -23.20 -29.42 -1.21
CA TRP A 393 -22.45 -30.44 -1.96
C TRP A 393 -21.46 -31.24 -1.10
N ALA A 394 -21.21 -30.85 0.16
CA ALA A 394 -20.35 -31.59 1.08
C ALA A 394 -20.98 -32.91 1.63
N ALA A 395 -22.08 -33.37 1.06
CA ALA A 395 -22.74 -34.63 1.39
C ALA A 395 -22.62 -35.62 0.24
N LEU A 396 -21.44 -36.21 0.06
CA LEU A 396 -21.29 -37.54 -0.55
C LEU A 396 -20.32 -38.37 0.32
N PRO A 397 -20.67 -39.61 0.68
CA PRO A 397 -19.94 -40.38 1.67
C PRO A 397 -18.78 -41.16 1.04
N GLU A 398 -17.59 -41.09 1.64
CA GLU A 398 -16.54 -42.08 1.41
C GLU A 398 -16.91 -43.37 2.17
N ASN A 399 -17.13 -44.44 1.41
CA ASN A 399 -17.28 -45.79 1.94
C ASN A 399 -15.92 -46.35 2.35
N THR A 400 -15.76 -46.76 3.61
CA THR A 400 -15.28 -48.13 3.91
C THR A 400 -15.61 -48.58 5.33
N ALA A 401 -16.51 -49.58 5.38
CA ALA A 401 -16.58 -50.73 6.29
C ALA A 401 -16.40 -50.55 7.81
N GLY A 402 -17.48 -50.89 8.55
CA GLY A 402 -17.34 -51.77 9.72
C GLY A 402 -18.21 -51.45 10.94
N VAL A 403 -19.23 -52.30 11.14
CA VAL A 403 -19.80 -52.74 12.43
C VAL A 403 -21.04 -52.02 13.00
N SER A 404 -22.14 -52.76 12.83
CA SER A 404 -23.47 -52.83 13.46
C SER A 404 -23.78 -52.20 14.83
N GLN A 405 -24.99 -51.64 14.92
CA GLN A 405 -26.05 -51.70 15.97
C GLN A 405 -26.68 -50.29 16.09
N GLY A 406 -27.99 -50.03 16.14
CA GLY A 406 -29.22 -50.82 16.18
C GLY A 406 -30.36 -49.86 16.61
N ASN A 407 -31.48 -49.91 15.88
CA ASN A 407 -32.86 -49.57 16.28
C ASN A 407 -33.37 -48.13 16.60
N SER A 408 -34.47 -47.82 15.89
CA SER A 408 -35.72 -47.16 16.34
C SER A 408 -35.72 -45.62 16.48
N SER A 409 -36.80 -44.85 16.27
CA SER A 409 -38.11 -45.01 15.62
C SER A 409 -38.86 -43.65 15.63
N ARG A 410 -39.66 -43.38 14.59
CA ARG A 410 -41.06 -42.86 14.67
C ARG A 410 -41.39 -41.44 15.21
N ARG A 411 -41.90 -40.55 14.32
CA ARG A 411 -43.21 -39.79 14.35
C ARG A 411 -43.13 -38.63 13.34
N LYS A 412 -43.94 -38.47 12.28
CA LYS A 412 -45.40 -38.45 12.03
C LYS A 412 -46.09 -37.12 12.42
N GLY A 413 -46.62 -36.43 11.40
CA GLY A 413 -47.67 -35.38 11.48
C GLY A 413 -47.39 -34.24 10.48
N LYS A 414 -47.96 -34.12 9.27
CA LYS A 414 -49.33 -34.24 8.70
C LYS A 414 -50.13 -32.92 8.76
N GLY A 415 -50.43 -32.39 7.57
CA GLY A 415 -51.52 -31.45 7.27
C GLY A 415 -51.02 -30.19 6.55
N LYS A 416 -51.60 -29.69 5.45
CA LYS A 416 -52.83 -29.99 4.71
C LYS A 416 -52.69 -29.34 3.33
N ALA A 417 -53.17 -30.00 2.29
CA ALA A 417 -53.26 -29.51 0.92
C ALA A 417 -54.60 -28.77 0.67
N ARG A 418 -54.61 -27.91 -0.34
CA ARG A 418 -55.75 -27.63 -1.23
C ARG A 418 -55.21 -27.13 -2.58
N ASP A 419 -55.40 -27.92 -3.63
CA ASP A 419 -56.33 -27.67 -4.76
C ASP A 419 -55.60 -26.91 -5.89
N ARG A 420 -55.66 -27.23 -7.18
CA ARG A 420 -56.47 -28.17 -7.97
C ARG A 420 -55.93 -28.20 -9.41
N ARG A 421 -56.02 -29.38 -10.05
CA ARG A 421 -56.36 -29.67 -11.47
C ARG A 421 -55.38 -29.21 -12.58
N ALA A 422 -55.18 -29.94 -13.68
CA ALA A 422 -55.56 -31.30 -14.11
C ALA A 422 -54.92 -31.58 -15.49
N ALA A 423 -54.66 -32.87 -15.74
CA ALA A 423 -54.75 -33.59 -17.03
C ALA A 423 -53.74 -33.25 -18.15
N ALA A 424 -53.25 -34.18 -18.97
CA ALA A 424 -53.33 -35.65 -19.03
C ALA A 424 -52.46 -36.12 -20.22
N ALA A 425 -52.10 -37.41 -20.21
CA ALA A 425 -51.68 -38.27 -21.35
C ALA A 425 -50.35 -37.94 -22.04
N GLY A 426 -49.48 -38.89 -22.40
CA GLY A 426 -49.52 -40.35 -22.35
C GLY A 426 -48.16 -40.91 -22.83
N GLU A 427 -47.94 -42.19 -22.53
CA GLU A 427 -47.15 -43.23 -23.23
C GLU A 427 -46.27 -42.77 -24.43
N GLY A 428 -45.03 -43.22 -24.64
CA GLY A 428 -44.36 -44.44 -24.20
C GLY A 428 -42.94 -44.55 -24.80
N SER A 429 -42.14 -45.40 -24.16
CA SER A 429 -40.96 -46.17 -24.59
C SER A 429 -40.07 -45.76 -25.78
N SER A 430 -38.78 -45.58 -25.46
CA SER A 430 -37.56 -46.13 -26.10
C SER A 430 -37.23 -45.86 -27.58
N THR A 431 -36.08 -45.22 -27.83
CA THR A 431 -34.87 -45.83 -28.45
C THR A 431 -33.76 -44.79 -28.68
N ALA A 432 -32.53 -45.28 -28.70
CA ALA A 432 -31.28 -44.53 -28.75
C ALA A 432 -31.04 -43.76 -30.07
N SER A 433 -30.41 -42.58 -29.99
CA SER A 433 -29.24 -42.21 -30.81
C SER A 433 -28.72 -40.80 -30.50
N SER A 434 -27.40 -40.69 -30.63
CA SER A 434 -26.54 -39.51 -30.54
C SER A 434 -27.00 -38.33 -31.41
N SER A 435 -27.02 -37.11 -30.84
CA SER A 435 -26.82 -35.83 -31.56
C SER A 435 -26.60 -34.67 -30.56
N GLU A 436 -25.49 -33.95 -30.74
CA GLU A 436 -25.17 -32.54 -30.43
C GLU A 436 -25.80 -31.81 -29.20
N PRO A 437 -24.99 -31.16 -28.35
CA PRO A 437 -25.51 -30.22 -27.36
C PRO A 437 -25.90 -28.90 -28.05
N GLN A 438 -27.19 -28.74 -28.35
CA GLN A 438 -27.76 -27.44 -28.72
C GLN A 438 -27.70 -26.45 -27.55
N LEU A 439 -27.37 -25.21 -27.91
CA LEU A 439 -27.38 -24.00 -27.08
C LEU A 439 -28.63 -23.90 -26.20
N ALA A 440 -28.45 -24.03 -24.88
CA ALA A 440 -29.36 -23.43 -23.92
C ALA A 440 -28.90 -21.99 -23.65
N ARG A 441 -29.78 -21.06 -24.02
CA ARG A 441 -29.69 -19.62 -23.73
C ARG A 441 -29.61 -19.42 -22.20
N PRO A 442 -28.69 -18.58 -21.68
CA PRO A 442 -28.60 -18.37 -20.24
C PRO A 442 -29.70 -17.41 -19.79
N ASP A 443 -30.55 -17.89 -18.87
CA ASP A 443 -31.41 -17.01 -18.07
C ASP A 443 -30.53 -16.13 -17.19
N THR A 444 -30.83 -14.83 -17.25
CA THR A 444 -30.13 -13.74 -16.59
C THR A 444 -30.31 -13.80 -15.07
N ALA A 445 -29.43 -14.54 -14.40
CA ALA A 445 -29.05 -14.30 -13.03
C ALA A 445 -27.52 -14.36 -12.96
N THR A 446 -26.88 -13.19 -12.97
CA THR A 446 -25.42 -13.04 -12.91
C THR A 446 -24.90 -13.65 -11.62
N ALA A 447 -24.46 -14.92 -11.66
CA ALA A 447 -23.63 -15.49 -10.61
C ALA A 447 -22.36 -14.63 -10.48
N PRO A 448 -21.89 -14.30 -9.27
CA PRO A 448 -20.72 -13.45 -9.11
C PRO A 448 -19.52 -14.10 -9.80
N THR A 449 -18.93 -13.38 -10.76
CA THR A 449 -17.70 -13.77 -11.44
C THR A 449 -16.65 -14.05 -10.38
N ARG A 450 -16.28 -15.32 -10.19
CA ARG A 450 -15.34 -15.73 -9.13
C ARG A 450 -14.01 -15.00 -9.35
N LYS A 451 -13.72 -14.02 -8.50
CA LYS A 451 -12.44 -13.31 -8.50
C LYS A 451 -11.37 -14.21 -7.89
N VAL A 452 -10.18 -14.21 -8.47
CA VAL A 452 -9.03 -14.99 -8.00
C VAL A 452 -7.91 -14.04 -7.63
N ILE A 453 -7.16 -14.35 -6.59
CA ILE A 453 -5.95 -13.61 -6.24
C ILE A 453 -4.87 -13.91 -7.28
N VAL A 454 -4.42 -12.88 -7.99
CA VAL A 454 -3.32 -12.94 -8.96
C VAL A 454 -2.21 -12.02 -8.49
N ARG A 455 -0.95 -12.39 -8.76
CA ARG A 455 0.20 -11.52 -8.53
C ARG A 455 0.52 -10.69 -9.77
N SER A 456 0.75 -9.39 -9.56
CA SER A 456 1.31 -8.50 -10.57
C SER A 456 2.70 -8.95 -10.99
N ASP A 457 3.24 -8.33 -12.04
CA ASP A 457 4.61 -8.56 -12.49
C ASP A 457 5.64 -8.28 -11.41
N LEU A 458 5.29 -7.45 -10.43
CA LEU A 458 6.10 -7.04 -9.29
C LEU A 458 5.65 -7.73 -7.97
N GLY A 459 4.87 -8.81 -8.04
CA GLY A 459 4.52 -9.62 -6.87
C GLY A 459 3.36 -9.10 -6.02
N THR A 460 2.91 -7.86 -6.23
CA THR A 460 1.75 -7.30 -5.52
C THR A 460 0.49 -8.10 -5.86
N LYS A 461 -0.21 -8.55 -4.82
CA LYS A 461 -1.45 -9.32 -4.94
C LYS A 461 -2.58 -8.38 -5.37
N LYS A 462 -3.39 -8.79 -6.35
CA LYS A 462 -4.62 -8.12 -6.76
C LYS A 462 -5.73 -9.13 -7.03
N LEU A 463 -6.98 -8.69 -6.95
CA LEU A 463 -8.10 -9.49 -7.43
C LEU A 463 -8.24 -9.32 -8.94
N ALA A 464 -8.33 -10.43 -9.66
CA ALA A 464 -8.56 -10.45 -11.11
C ALA A 464 -9.72 -11.39 -11.45
N THR A 465 -10.38 -11.14 -12.57
CA THR A 465 -11.37 -12.08 -13.10
C THR A 465 -10.68 -13.35 -13.63
N THR A 466 -11.42 -14.46 -13.73
CA THR A 466 -10.89 -15.69 -14.35
C THR A 466 -10.45 -15.50 -15.80
N GLU A 467 -10.99 -14.52 -16.51
CA GLU A 467 -10.62 -14.18 -17.88
C GLU A 467 -9.29 -13.40 -17.92
N GLU A 468 -9.10 -12.43 -17.03
CA GLU A 468 -7.84 -11.70 -16.86
C GLU A 468 -6.69 -12.65 -16.43
N ALA A 469 -6.99 -13.63 -15.59
CA ALA A 469 -6.04 -14.65 -15.18
C ALA A 469 -5.63 -15.56 -16.36
N ARG A 470 -6.57 -15.92 -17.25
CA ARG A 470 -6.31 -16.76 -18.44
C ARG A 470 -5.57 -16.02 -19.55
N ALA A 471 -5.84 -14.73 -19.76
CA ALA A 471 -5.13 -13.91 -20.73
C ALA A 471 -3.61 -13.84 -20.44
N SER A 472 -3.21 -14.04 -19.18
CA SER A 472 -1.81 -14.12 -18.77
C SER A 472 -1.12 -15.46 -19.10
N SER A 473 -1.86 -16.48 -19.56
CA SER A 473 -1.40 -17.86 -19.76
C SER A 473 -1.34 -18.31 -21.23
N ALA A 474 -1.49 -17.41 -22.21
CA ALA A 474 -1.56 -17.74 -23.64
C ALA A 474 -0.21 -18.16 -24.28
N ALA A 475 0.80 -18.55 -23.50
CA ALA A 475 2.11 -18.95 -24.04
C ALA A 475 2.07 -20.26 -24.85
N THR A 476 1.18 -21.18 -24.50
CA THR A 476 1.15 -22.53 -25.09
C THR A 476 0.49 -22.57 -26.48
N GLU A 477 -0.41 -21.63 -26.78
CA GLU A 477 -1.10 -21.54 -28.09
C GLU A 477 -0.17 -20.98 -29.18
N HIS A 478 0.80 -20.13 -28.81
CA HIS A 478 1.72 -19.49 -29.76
C HIS A 478 2.81 -20.43 -30.31
N LEU A 479 3.22 -21.44 -29.54
CA LEU A 479 4.18 -22.45 -30.02
C LEU A 479 3.58 -23.36 -31.11
N GLN A 480 2.27 -23.59 -31.10
CA GLN A 480 1.59 -24.42 -32.11
C GLN A 480 1.54 -23.74 -33.49
N VAL A 481 1.55 -22.40 -33.54
CA VAL A 481 1.55 -21.64 -34.79
C VAL A 481 2.77 -22.00 -35.65
N TRP A 482 3.93 -22.22 -35.03
CA TRP A 482 5.17 -22.56 -35.73
C TRP A 482 5.20 -23.99 -36.30
N GLN A 483 4.32 -24.88 -35.81
CA GLN A 483 4.22 -26.29 -36.22
C GLN A 483 3.21 -26.54 -37.35
N ALA A 484 2.51 -25.51 -37.83
CA ALA A 484 1.48 -25.67 -38.87
C ALA A 484 2.05 -26.15 -40.23
N PRO A 485 1.33 -26.94 -41.04
CA PRO A 485 1.85 -27.38 -42.35
C PRO A 485 2.24 -26.20 -43.27
N PRO A 486 3.31 -26.33 -44.08
CA PRO A 486 3.73 -25.28 -45.01
C PRO A 486 2.61 -24.88 -45.99
N SER A 487 2.10 -23.66 -45.88
CA SER A 487 1.11 -23.09 -46.79
C SER A 487 1.24 -21.56 -46.84
N LYS A 488 0.75 -20.92 -47.92
CA LYS A 488 0.77 -19.45 -48.04
C LYS A 488 -0.02 -18.75 -46.93
N ALA A 489 -1.15 -19.32 -46.50
CA ALA A 489 -1.97 -18.77 -45.43
C ALA A 489 -1.26 -18.85 -44.07
N ALA A 490 -0.62 -19.98 -43.77
CA ALA A 490 0.19 -20.13 -42.55
C ALA A 490 1.37 -19.14 -42.57
N LEU A 491 2.05 -18.98 -43.71
CA LEU A 491 3.19 -18.07 -43.84
C LEU A 491 2.84 -16.61 -43.50
N ALA A 492 1.68 -16.11 -43.93
CA ALA A 492 1.25 -14.76 -43.60
C ALA A 492 1.11 -14.53 -42.08
N GLY A 493 0.47 -15.47 -41.37
CA GLY A 493 0.37 -15.41 -39.90
C GLY A 493 1.72 -15.53 -39.19
N LEU A 494 2.64 -16.34 -39.73
CA LEU A 494 4.01 -16.45 -39.22
C LEU A 494 4.81 -15.16 -39.38
N LEU A 495 4.65 -14.44 -40.50
CA LEU A 495 5.32 -13.15 -40.74
C LEU A 495 4.77 -12.04 -39.82
N GLU A 496 3.47 -12.01 -39.56
CA GLU A 496 2.89 -11.09 -38.57
C GLU A 496 3.43 -11.36 -37.16
N ARG A 497 3.56 -12.65 -36.80
CA ARG A 497 4.10 -13.04 -35.50
C ARG A 497 5.60 -12.75 -35.39
N LEU A 498 6.37 -12.94 -36.46
CA LEU A 498 7.78 -12.53 -36.56
C LEU A 498 7.96 -11.05 -36.18
N ASP A 499 7.10 -10.16 -36.71
CA ASP A 499 7.15 -8.74 -36.38
C ASP A 499 6.83 -8.47 -34.91
N LYS A 500 5.89 -9.21 -34.32
CA LYS A 500 5.58 -9.13 -32.88
C LYS A 500 6.73 -9.61 -32.01
N LEU A 501 7.45 -10.67 -32.41
CA LEU A 501 8.62 -11.16 -31.67
C LEU A 501 9.73 -10.10 -31.59
N LEU A 502 9.95 -9.36 -32.68
CA LEU A 502 10.92 -8.25 -32.73
C LEU A 502 10.55 -7.05 -31.85
N GLN A 503 9.31 -6.97 -31.37
CA GLN A 503 8.83 -5.90 -30.48
C GLN A 503 8.96 -6.26 -28.99
N PHE A 504 9.57 -7.40 -28.65
CA PHE A 504 9.74 -7.81 -27.25
C PHE A 504 10.50 -6.74 -26.44
N ASP A 505 9.85 -6.19 -25.42
CA ASP A 505 10.43 -5.13 -24.59
C ASP A 505 11.38 -5.72 -23.53
N LEU A 506 12.61 -5.99 -23.96
CA LEU A 506 13.68 -6.46 -23.09
C LEU A 506 14.01 -5.43 -22.00
N ARG A 507 13.90 -4.13 -22.30
CA ARG A 507 14.15 -3.06 -21.33
C ARG A 507 13.12 -3.08 -20.20
N ALA A 508 11.85 -3.41 -20.48
CA ALA A 508 10.87 -3.65 -19.42
C ALA A 508 11.29 -4.77 -18.46
N GLN A 509 11.85 -5.87 -18.97
CA GLN A 509 12.31 -6.97 -18.12
C GLN A 509 13.51 -6.57 -17.26
N GLN A 510 14.46 -5.85 -17.84
CA GLN A 510 15.61 -5.29 -17.10
C GLN A 510 15.16 -4.32 -15.99
N ARG A 511 14.20 -3.44 -16.29
CA ARG A 511 13.60 -2.53 -15.30
C ARG A 511 12.98 -3.29 -14.12
N ALA A 512 12.22 -4.36 -14.39
CA ALA A 512 11.64 -5.18 -13.34
C ALA A 512 12.71 -5.79 -12.42
N VAL A 513 13.82 -6.26 -12.98
CA VAL A 513 14.97 -6.79 -12.19
C VAL A 513 15.63 -5.69 -11.37
N SER A 514 15.82 -4.49 -11.93
CA SER A 514 16.40 -3.36 -11.18
C SER A 514 15.50 -2.91 -10.03
N GLN A 515 14.18 -2.95 -10.21
CA GLN A 515 13.19 -2.68 -9.16
C GLN A 515 13.18 -3.77 -8.08
N ALA A 516 13.27 -5.05 -8.46
CA ALA A 516 13.31 -6.18 -7.53
C ALA A 516 14.38 -6.04 -6.44
N ARG A 517 15.50 -5.38 -6.73
CA ARG A 517 16.61 -5.14 -5.79
C ARG A 517 16.23 -4.27 -4.58
N GLN A 518 15.12 -3.53 -4.66
CA GLN A 518 14.65 -2.62 -3.61
C GLN A 518 13.36 -3.12 -2.95
N MET A 519 12.93 -4.34 -3.28
CA MET A 519 11.67 -4.92 -2.83
C MET A 519 11.89 -5.89 -1.69
N LYS A 520 10.77 -6.30 -1.07
CA LYS A 520 10.73 -7.47 -0.18
C LYS A 520 11.43 -8.67 -0.82
N PRO A 521 12.24 -9.44 -0.07
CA PRO A 521 12.98 -10.57 -0.62
C PRO A 521 12.11 -11.58 -1.39
N GLU A 522 10.92 -11.92 -0.88
CA GLU A 522 10.00 -12.85 -1.54
C GLU A 522 9.42 -12.30 -2.85
N ASP A 523 9.14 -11.00 -2.90
CA ASP A 523 8.65 -10.35 -4.12
C ASP A 523 9.79 -10.21 -5.14
N ALA A 524 10.98 -9.84 -4.69
CA ALA A 524 12.17 -9.81 -5.53
C ALA A 524 12.44 -11.17 -6.19
N GLU A 525 12.33 -12.25 -5.40
CA GLU A 525 12.45 -13.62 -5.88
C GLU A 525 11.38 -13.94 -6.93
N HIS A 526 10.12 -13.59 -6.67
CA HIS A 526 9.02 -13.78 -7.60
C HIS A 526 9.23 -13.06 -8.93
N VAL A 527 9.66 -11.79 -8.87
CA VAL A 527 9.96 -10.98 -10.07
C VAL A 527 11.07 -11.64 -10.89
N LEU A 528 12.16 -12.04 -10.23
CA LEU A 528 13.28 -12.70 -10.90
C LEU A 528 12.83 -13.99 -11.59
N ASP A 529 12.06 -14.84 -10.92
CA ASP A 529 11.55 -16.08 -11.52
C ASP A 529 10.64 -15.82 -12.72
N ARG A 530 9.75 -14.82 -12.60
CA ARG A 530 8.82 -14.45 -13.68
C ARG A 530 9.58 -13.90 -14.88
N VAL A 531 10.54 -13.02 -14.66
CA VAL A 531 11.38 -12.45 -15.71
C VAL A 531 12.21 -13.55 -16.38
N ILE A 532 12.89 -14.40 -15.61
CA ILE A 532 13.67 -15.53 -16.14
C ILE A 532 12.78 -16.45 -16.98
N THR A 533 11.57 -16.74 -16.52
CA THR A 533 10.60 -17.57 -17.24
C THR A 533 10.19 -16.90 -18.56
N ARG A 534 9.84 -15.61 -18.54
CA ARG A 534 9.47 -14.86 -19.75
C ARG A 534 10.60 -14.80 -20.77
N LEU A 535 11.82 -14.54 -20.34
CA LEU A 535 12.98 -14.53 -21.25
C LEU A 535 13.18 -15.91 -21.90
N ARG A 536 13.02 -17.00 -21.14
CA ARG A 536 13.12 -18.36 -21.69
C ARG A 536 12.00 -18.66 -22.67
N THR A 537 10.75 -18.41 -22.30
CA THR A 537 9.61 -18.63 -23.18
C THR A 537 9.73 -17.84 -24.48
N GLN A 538 10.17 -16.58 -24.40
CA GLN A 538 10.41 -15.75 -25.58
C GLN A 538 11.57 -16.30 -26.43
N ALA A 539 12.67 -16.73 -25.79
CA ALA A 539 13.79 -17.36 -26.48
C ALA A 539 13.36 -18.64 -27.21
N ASP A 540 12.59 -19.51 -26.54
CA ASP A 540 12.07 -20.75 -27.12
C ASP A 540 11.14 -20.46 -28.32
N GLU A 541 10.31 -19.41 -28.23
CA GLU A 541 9.44 -18.99 -29.34
C GLU A 541 10.24 -18.44 -30.53
N ILE A 542 11.28 -17.65 -30.27
CA ILE A 542 12.16 -17.12 -31.32
C ILE A 542 12.93 -18.25 -32.01
N ASP A 543 13.46 -19.20 -31.25
CA ASP A 543 14.17 -20.37 -31.79
C ASP A 543 13.24 -21.22 -32.68
N GLY A 544 12.01 -21.46 -32.21
CA GLY A 544 10.96 -22.11 -32.99
C GLY A 544 10.61 -21.34 -34.28
N CYS A 545 10.52 -20.01 -34.21
CA CYS A 545 10.27 -19.13 -35.35
C CYS A 545 11.39 -19.18 -36.40
N VAL A 546 12.65 -19.06 -35.96
CA VAL A 546 13.81 -19.09 -36.84
C VAL A 546 13.91 -20.45 -37.53
N THR A 547 13.76 -21.55 -36.78
CA THR A 547 13.75 -22.92 -37.31
C THR A 547 12.63 -23.09 -38.35
N ALA A 548 11.43 -22.60 -38.03
CA ALA A 548 10.27 -22.62 -38.92
C ALA A 548 10.48 -21.87 -40.24
N LEU A 549 11.16 -20.72 -40.23
CA LEU A 549 11.37 -19.89 -41.43
C LEU A 549 12.60 -20.31 -42.24
N GLN A 550 13.53 -21.04 -41.63
CA GLN A 550 14.67 -21.65 -42.31
C GLN A 550 14.32 -22.98 -43.00
N GLU A 551 13.17 -23.57 -42.67
CA GLU A 551 12.71 -24.80 -43.31
C GLU A 551 12.58 -24.61 -44.84
N PRO A 552 13.19 -25.50 -45.66
CA PRO A 552 13.30 -25.28 -47.10
C PRO A 552 11.95 -25.10 -47.83
N ARG A 553 10.92 -25.87 -47.47
CA ARG A 553 9.61 -25.80 -48.14
C ARG A 553 8.91 -24.46 -47.86
N ARG A 554 9.01 -23.93 -46.65
CA ARG A 554 8.49 -22.61 -46.28
C ARG A 554 9.30 -21.47 -46.87
N ARG A 555 10.63 -21.60 -46.94
CA ARG A 555 11.48 -20.62 -47.61
C ARG A 555 11.13 -20.49 -49.10
N GLY A 556 10.76 -21.60 -49.74
CA GLY A 556 10.28 -21.62 -51.13
C GLY A 556 8.92 -20.95 -51.37
N LEU A 557 8.16 -20.63 -50.31
CA LEU A 557 6.87 -19.92 -50.40
C LEU A 557 7.01 -18.39 -50.35
N LEU A 558 8.18 -17.87 -49.99
CA LEU A 558 8.46 -16.43 -49.94
C LEU A 558 8.57 -15.85 -51.36
N THR A 559 8.06 -14.64 -51.55
CA THR A 559 8.29 -13.91 -52.79
C THR A 559 9.74 -13.40 -52.87
N PRO A 560 10.30 -13.14 -54.07
CA PRO A 560 11.65 -12.59 -54.20
C PRO A 560 11.88 -11.30 -53.40
N SER A 561 10.85 -10.47 -53.24
CA SER A 561 10.89 -9.25 -52.43
C SER A 561 10.90 -9.50 -50.91
N GLN A 562 10.30 -10.60 -50.44
CA GLN A 562 10.24 -10.95 -49.02
C GLN A 562 11.52 -11.64 -48.52
N VAL A 563 12.27 -12.32 -49.40
CA VAL A 563 13.46 -13.09 -49.01
C VAL A 563 14.51 -12.23 -48.28
N PRO A 564 14.90 -11.03 -48.77
CA PRO A 564 15.85 -10.17 -48.06
C PRO A 564 15.30 -9.68 -46.72
N GLU A 565 14.03 -9.26 -46.68
CA GLU A 565 13.38 -8.74 -45.47
C GLU A 565 13.30 -9.80 -44.36
N VAL A 566 12.89 -11.02 -44.69
CA VAL A 566 12.82 -12.14 -43.74
C VAL A 566 14.22 -12.54 -43.28
N HIS A 567 15.21 -12.50 -44.16
CA HIS A 567 16.60 -12.77 -43.79
C HIS A 567 17.12 -11.76 -42.76
N ASP A 568 16.93 -10.46 -43.00
CA ASP A 568 17.32 -9.40 -42.07
C ASP A 568 16.61 -9.55 -40.71
N LYS A 569 15.32 -9.87 -40.71
CA LYS A 569 14.55 -10.12 -39.48
C LYS A 569 15.05 -11.36 -38.72
N ILE A 570 15.41 -12.44 -39.42
CA ILE A 570 16.02 -13.64 -38.80
C ILE A 570 17.38 -13.29 -38.16
N VAL A 571 18.23 -12.52 -38.84
CA VAL A 571 19.52 -12.08 -38.27
C VAL A 571 19.31 -11.28 -36.99
N ARG A 572 18.36 -10.34 -36.99
CA ARG A 572 17.99 -9.57 -35.79
C ARG A 572 17.44 -10.46 -34.67
N LEU A 573 16.59 -11.43 -34.99
CA LEU A 573 16.06 -12.39 -34.02
C LEU A 573 17.14 -13.28 -33.42
N ASN A 574 18.13 -13.73 -34.18
CA ASN A 574 19.25 -14.52 -33.65
C ASN A 574 20.13 -13.70 -32.69
N GLY A 575 20.33 -12.41 -32.98
CA GLY A 575 21.00 -11.48 -32.05
C GLY A 575 20.22 -11.35 -30.74
N MET A 576 18.91 -11.12 -30.85
CA MET A 576 18.02 -11.02 -29.68
C MET A 576 17.92 -12.33 -28.90
N LEU A 577 17.87 -13.49 -29.56
CA LEU A 577 17.85 -14.82 -28.95
C LEU A 577 19.09 -15.03 -28.05
N SER A 578 20.27 -14.70 -28.58
CA SER A 578 21.52 -14.81 -27.84
C SER A 578 21.53 -13.90 -26.61
N GLU A 579 21.00 -12.68 -26.74
CA GLU A 579 20.87 -11.73 -25.63
C GLU A 579 19.89 -12.23 -24.55
N LEU A 580 18.70 -12.70 -24.95
CA LEU A 580 17.68 -13.24 -24.04
C LEU A 580 18.20 -14.45 -23.26
N GLN A 581 18.86 -15.40 -23.94
CA GLN A 581 19.45 -16.58 -23.31
C GLN A 581 20.62 -16.22 -22.39
N GLY A 582 21.44 -15.24 -22.77
CA GLY A 582 22.52 -14.71 -21.93
C GLY A 582 21.98 -14.07 -20.64
N GLN A 583 20.99 -13.20 -20.77
CA GLN A 583 20.36 -12.53 -19.62
C GLN A 583 19.61 -13.51 -18.71
N ALA A 584 18.86 -14.46 -19.27
CA ALA A 584 18.14 -15.46 -18.48
C ALA A 584 19.08 -16.35 -17.66
N ARG A 585 20.26 -16.71 -18.19
CA ARG A 585 21.30 -17.45 -17.46
C ARG A 585 21.93 -16.59 -16.37
N SER A 586 22.38 -15.39 -16.74
CA SER A 586 22.98 -14.42 -15.81
C SER A 586 22.06 -14.12 -14.61
N TRP A 587 20.77 -13.85 -14.84
CA TRP A 587 19.83 -13.61 -13.75
C TRP A 587 19.51 -14.85 -12.94
N LYS A 588 19.47 -16.04 -13.55
CA LYS A 588 19.33 -17.30 -12.79
C LYS A 588 20.50 -17.51 -11.82
N GLU A 589 21.72 -17.26 -12.27
CA GLU A 589 22.93 -17.39 -11.46
C GLU A 589 22.99 -16.33 -10.36
N GLN A 590 22.54 -15.11 -10.67
CA GLN A 590 22.55 -13.99 -9.73
C GLN A 590 21.35 -13.98 -8.75
N LYS A 591 20.33 -14.80 -8.98
CA LYS A 591 19.05 -14.76 -8.23
C LYS A 591 19.28 -14.81 -6.72
N ALA A 592 20.00 -15.82 -6.22
CA ALA A 592 20.25 -15.99 -4.79
C ALA A 592 21.02 -14.82 -4.18
N ALA A 593 21.99 -14.27 -4.92
CA ALA A 593 22.79 -13.14 -4.46
C ALA A 593 21.98 -11.83 -4.43
N ILE A 594 21.10 -11.60 -5.41
CA ILE A 594 20.16 -10.46 -5.41
C ILE A 594 19.17 -10.59 -4.24
N THR A 595 18.56 -11.76 -4.06
CA THR A 595 17.63 -12.01 -2.95
C THR A 595 18.30 -11.86 -1.58
N SER A 596 19.55 -12.32 -1.45
CA SER A 596 20.38 -12.10 -0.25
C SER A 596 20.62 -10.61 -0.01
N ASP A 597 21.05 -9.85 -1.03
CA ASP A 597 21.24 -8.40 -0.92
C ASP A 597 19.94 -7.69 -0.49
N CYS A 598 18.79 -8.08 -1.03
CA CYS A 598 17.49 -7.57 -0.59
C CYS A 598 17.27 -7.83 0.91
N MET A 599 17.54 -9.05 1.42
CA MET A 599 17.41 -9.37 2.85
C MET A 599 18.33 -8.52 3.73
N LYS A 600 19.55 -8.20 3.26
CA LYS A 600 20.52 -7.39 3.99
C LYS A 600 20.08 -5.93 4.12
N THR A 601 19.39 -5.40 3.11
CA THR A 601 18.96 -3.99 3.05
C THR A 601 17.49 -3.78 3.40
N TYR A 602 16.72 -4.86 3.59
CA TYR A 602 15.28 -4.74 3.81
C TYR A 602 14.99 -4.02 5.14
N PRO A 603 14.15 -2.97 5.15
CA PRO A 603 13.88 -2.17 6.36
C PRO A 603 13.21 -2.95 7.50
N PHE A 604 12.59 -4.10 7.21
CA PHE A 604 11.82 -4.88 8.17
C PHE A 604 12.46 -6.27 8.39
N PRO A 605 13.57 -6.37 9.13
CA PRO A 605 14.26 -7.63 9.34
C PRO A 605 13.38 -8.63 10.07
N SER A 606 13.45 -9.91 9.70
CA SER A 606 12.65 -10.99 10.29
C SER A 606 13.54 -12.17 10.68
N GLN A 607 13.06 -13.05 11.56
CA GLN A 607 13.80 -14.25 11.93
C GLN A 607 14.18 -15.08 10.70
N ASN A 608 13.25 -15.27 9.77
CA ASN A 608 13.46 -16.05 8.54
C ASN A 608 14.62 -15.47 7.72
N TYR A 609 14.68 -14.15 7.55
CA TYR A 609 15.79 -13.50 6.81
C TYR A 609 17.12 -13.68 7.52
N LEU A 610 17.15 -13.52 8.85
CA LEU A 610 18.38 -13.72 9.61
C LEU A 610 18.86 -15.18 9.55
N GLU A 611 17.95 -16.15 9.58
CA GLU A 611 18.27 -17.57 9.44
C GLU A 611 18.87 -17.88 8.06
N GLN A 612 18.27 -17.34 6.99
CA GLN A 612 18.77 -17.51 5.63
C GLN A 612 20.13 -16.83 5.41
N LEU A 613 20.28 -15.58 5.83
CA LEU A 613 21.55 -14.86 5.75
C LEU A 613 22.65 -15.58 6.55
N ARG A 614 22.32 -16.11 7.73
CA ARG A 614 23.25 -16.89 8.54
C ARG A 614 23.62 -18.21 7.88
N ALA A 615 22.65 -18.94 7.32
CA ALA A 615 22.90 -20.18 6.58
C ALA A 615 23.78 -19.95 5.34
N ALA A 616 23.64 -18.80 4.69
CA ALA A 616 24.49 -18.37 3.58
C ALA A 616 25.87 -17.84 4.01
N GLY A 617 26.14 -17.72 5.32
CA GLY A 617 27.37 -17.11 5.84
C GLY A 617 27.49 -15.62 5.52
N GLU A 618 26.36 -14.93 5.31
CA GLU A 618 26.23 -13.52 4.92
C GLU A 618 25.98 -12.59 6.12
N LEU A 619 25.95 -13.14 7.34
CA LEU A 619 25.65 -12.43 8.57
C LEU A 619 26.72 -12.71 9.63
N GLU A 620 27.34 -11.66 10.14
CA GLU A 620 28.37 -11.72 11.17
C GLU A 620 27.85 -11.15 12.49
N LEU A 621 28.18 -11.85 13.57
CA LEU A 621 27.94 -11.36 14.92
C LEU A 621 29.14 -10.50 15.32
N VAL A 622 28.93 -9.19 15.49
CA VAL A 622 30.04 -8.26 15.75
C VAL A 622 30.42 -8.23 17.22
N ASP A 623 29.42 -8.14 18.10
CA ASP A 623 29.62 -7.88 19.52
C ASP A 623 28.89 -8.92 20.39
N PRO A 624 29.45 -9.27 21.57
CA PRO A 624 28.71 -10.03 22.56
C PRO A 624 27.50 -9.24 23.07
N PRO A 625 26.46 -9.91 23.59
CA PRO A 625 25.28 -9.23 24.15
C PRO A 625 25.67 -8.21 25.23
N ARG A 626 25.14 -6.99 25.11
CA ARG A 626 25.39 -5.89 26.04
C ARG A 626 24.11 -5.48 26.75
N ALA A 627 24.15 -5.37 28.08
CA ALA A 627 23.05 -4.81 28.86
C ALA A 627 22.95 -3.29 28.66
N LEU A 628 21.75 -2.79 28.31
CA LEU A 628 21.56 -1.35 28.05
C LEU A 628 21.46 -0.48 29.31
N LYS A 629 21.09 -1.06 30.46
CA LYS A 629 20.93 -0.35 31.74
C LYS A 629 21.88 -0.86 32.83
N GLY A 630 23.07 -1.32 32.44
CA GLY A 630 24.03 -1.95 33.34
C GLY A 630 23.69 -3.40 33.68
N GLU A 631 24.63 -4.11 34.30
CA GLU A 631 24.46 -5.50 34.72
C GLU A 631 24.30 -5.64 36.24
N PRO A 632 23.43 -6.54 36.73
CA PRO A 632 22.48 -7.37 35.97
C PRO A 632 21.33 -6.53 35.37
N GLY A 633 20.90 -6.88 34.16
CA GLY A 633 19.92 -6.12 33.38
C GLY A 633 18.77 -6.98 32.84
N LYS A 634 17.68 -6.32 32.45
CA LYS A 634 16.51 -6.96 31.81
C LYS A 634 16.42 -6.77 30.29
N LEU A 635 17.31 -5.96 29.72
CA LEU A 635 17.31 -5.60 28.30
C LEU A 635 18.74 -5.64 27.77
N PHE A 636 18.93 -6.46 26.75
CA PHE A 636 20.20 -6.67 26.09
C PHE A 636 20.09 -6.37 24.60
N GLU A 637 21.18 -5.88 24.04
CA GLU A 637 21.33 -5.59 22.62
C GLU A 637 22.49 -6.38 22.03
N ILE A 638 22.31 -6.85 20.80
CA ILE A 638 23.33 -7.55 20.01
C ILE A 638 23.37 -6.90 18.62
N LYS A 639 24.58 -6.58 18.15
CA LYS A 639 24.81 -6.07 16.80
C LYS A 639 25.05 -7.21 15.81
N LEU A 640 24.23 -7.25 14.77
CA LEU A 640 24.41 -8.13 13.62
C LEU A 640 24.87 -7.29 12.43
N GLN A 641 25.98 -7.67 11.80
CA GLN A 641 26.51 -6.98 10.63
C GLN A 641 26.39 -7.89 9.41
N PRO A 642 25.54 -7.52 8.44
CA PRO A 642 25.55 -8.19 7.15
C PRO A 642 26.86 -7.93 6.41
N LYS A 643 27.31 -8.92 5.63
CA LYS A 643 28.45 -8.76 4.72
C LYS A 643 28.15 -7.75 3.62
N ALA A 644 29.22 -7.28 2.96
CA ALA A 644 29.12 -6.36 1.84
C ALA A 644 28.09 -6.85 0.80
N LEU A 645 27.35 -5.89 0.24
CA LEU A 645 26.51 -6.12 -0.93
C LEU A 645 27.39 -6.50 -2.12
N ARG A 646 26.78 -7.00 -3.19
CA ARG A 646 27.48 -7.23 -4.46
C ARG A 646 28.13 -5.98 -5.05
N SER A 647 27.59 -4.80 -4.73
CA SER A 647 28.17 -3.51 -5.11
C SER A 647 29.45 -3.16 -4.33
N GLY A 648 29.81 -3.96 -3.32
CA GLY A 648 30.87 -3.65 -2.36
C GLY A 648 30.45 -2.70 -1.23
N ALA A 649 29.24 -2.13 -1.30
CA ALA A 649 28.71 -1.28 -0.25
C ALA A 649 28.43 -2.10 1.02
N MET A 650 28.78 -1.57 2.19
CA MET A 650 28.47 -2.20 3.47
C MET A 650 27.03 -1.89 3.90
N PRO A 651 26.17 -2.89 4.11
CA PRO A 651 24.83 -2.68 4.65
C PRO A 651 24.90 -2.11 6.07
N ARG A 652 23.83 -1.40 6.44
CA ARG A 652 23.64 -0.98 7.83
C ARG A 652 23.42 -2.20 8.73
N PRO A 653 23.86 -2.15 9.99
CA PRO A 653 23.70 -3.27 10.91
C PRO A 653 22.23 -3.49 11.29
N MET A 654 21.94 -4.67 11.82
CA MET A 654 20.66 -4.98 12.45
C MET A 654 20.87 -5.20 13.94
N TRP A 655 19.83 -4.92 14.73
CA TRP A 655 19.93 -4.88 16.19
C TRP A 655 18.92 -5.84 16.80
N VAL A 656 19.44 -6.86 17.49
CA VAL A 656 18.61 -7.82 18.24
C VAL A 656 18.46 -7.34 19.67
N HIS A 657 17.21 -7.20 20.11
CA HIS A 657 16.84 -6.87 21.48
C HIS A 657 16.26 -8.09 22.19
N ILE A 658 16.82 -8.38 23.35
CA ILE A 658 16.40 -9.47 24.22
C ILE A 658 15.90 -8.86 25.53
N HIS A 659 14.62 -9.12 25.84
CA HIS A 659 13.99 -8.77 27.09
C HIS A 659 13.83 -10.02 27.96
N THR A 660 14.25 -9.93 29.22
CA THR A 660 14.11 -11.01 30.20
C THR A 660 13.13 -10.62 31.30
N GLU A 661 12.45 -11.62 31.88
CA GLU A 661 11.49 -11.41 32.97
C GLU A 661 12.19 -10.86 34.23
N GLN A 662 13.39 -11.35 34.51
CA GLN A 662 14.21 -10.97 35.66
C GLN A 662 15.57 -10.40 35.23
N PRO A 663 16.23 -9.58 36.07
CA PRO A 663 17.56 -9.07 35.76
C PRO A 663 18.58 -10.21 35.77
N VAL A 664 19.33 -10.35 34.67
CA VAL A 664 20.37 -11.38 34.49
C VAL A 664 21.68 -10.74 34.05
N ARG A 665 22.79 -11.49 34.04
CA ARG A 665 24.04 -11.08 33.39
C ARG A 665 24.06 -11.57 31.95
N ALA A 666 24.71 -10.85 31.03
CA ALA A 666 24.72 -11.20 29.61
C ALA A 666 25.23 -12.62 29.33
N ARG A 667 26.22 -13.08 30.11
CA ARG A 667 26.75 -14.46 30.05
C ARG A 667 25.71 -15.56 30.36
N GLN A 668 24.61 -15.23 31.01
CA GLN A 668 23.55 -16.19 31.37
C GLN A 668 22.51 -16.35 30.27
N LEU A 669 22.47 -15.44 29.28
CA LEU A 669 21.42 -15.42 28.25
C LEU A 669 21.36 -16.71 27.42
N ALA A 670 22.51 -17.31 27.10
CA ALA A 670 22.58 -18.56 26.34
C ALA A 670 21.97 -19.76 27.08
N THR A 671 21.93 -19.71 28.42
CA THR A 671 21.48 -20.82 29.29
C THR A 671 20.05 -20.67 29.79
N LEU A 672 19.38 -19.54 29.52
CA LEU A 672 18.00 -19.32 29.95
C LEU A 672 17.03 -20.29 29.24
N SER A 673 15.96 -20.64 29.95
CA SER A 673 14.79 -21.32 29.38
C SER A 673 13.90 -20.33 28.65
N ASP A 674 13.08 -20.80 27.71
CA ASP A 674 12.20 -19.94 26.91
C ASP A 674 11.23 -19.10 27.76
N ARG A 675 10.85 -19.58 28.95
CA ARG A 675 9.94 -18.89 29.89
C ARG A 675 10.57 -17.67 30.56
N GLU A 676 11.90 -17.56 30.54
CA GLU A 676 12.62 -16.45 31.17
C GLU A 676 12.79 -15.25 30.21
N PHE A 677 12.43 -15.44 28.94
CA PHE A 677 12.38 -14.39 27.93
C PHE A 677 11.00 -13.74 27.90
N ALA A 678 10.95 -12.43 28.16
CA ALA A 678 9.72 -11.65 28.05
C ALA A 678 9.39 -11.32 26.58
N ALA A 679 10.42 -10.99 25.79
CA ALA A 679 10.30 -10.72 24.37
C ALA A 679 11.67 -10.73 23.67
N CYS A 680 11.72 -11.22 22.44
CA CYS A 680 12.89 -11.06 21.57
C CYS A 680 12.45 -10.46 20.24
N HIS A 681 13.19 -9.48 19.73
CA HIS A 681 12.90 -8.89 18.44
C HIS A 681 14.14 -8.32 17.76
N VAL A 682 14.09 -8.14 16.44
CA VAL A 682 15.11 -7.45 15.64
C VAL A 682 14.57 -6.13 15.09
N LYS A 683 15.46 -5.15 14.97
CA LYS A 683 15.23 -3.87 14.31
C LYS A 683 16.33 -3.56 13.30
N SER A 684 16.03 -2.72 12.32
CA SER A 684 17.05 -2.12 11.47
C SER A 684 17.87 -1.07 12.25
N ASP A 685 19.00 -0.62 11.69
CA ASP A 685 19.81 0.44 12.30
C ASP A 685 19.03 1.75 12.47
N GLU A 686 18.19 2.10 11.50
CA GLU A 686 17.32 3.28 11.58
C GLU A 686 16.39 3.21 12.79
N GLN A 687 15.92 2.01 13.12
CA GLN A 687 14.93 1.78 14.16
C GLN A 687 15.52 1.45 15.54
N ARG A 688 16.84 1.27 15.65
CA ARG A 688 17.55 0.86 16.88
C ARG A 688 17.17 1.70 18.10
N GLY A 689 17.13 3.02 17.93
CA GLY A 689 16.82 3.98 19.00
C GLY A 689 15.32 4.25 19.20
N TYR A 690 14.46 3.73 18.33
CA TYR A 690 13.04 3.98 18.42
C TYR A 690 12.47 3.14 19.57
N ASN A 691 12.03 3.80 20.63
CA ASN A 691 11.42 3.20 21.82
C ASN A 691 10.06 3.88 22.07
N GLN A 692 9.39 3.49 23.16
CA GLN A 692 8.11 4.11 23.51
C GLN A 692 8.23 5.64 23.68
N HIS A 693 9.34 6.16 24.20
CA HIS A 693 9.55 7.60 24.30
C HIS A 693 9.71 8.27 22.93
N TRP A 694 10.38 7.63 21.98
CA TRP A 694 10.45 8.10 20.60
C TRP A 694 9.07 8.05 19.93
N GLN A 695 8.29 6.98 20.13
CA GLN A 695 6.91 6.92 19.64
C GLN A 695 6.04 7.98 20.30
N ASN A 696 6.24 8.27 21.58
CA ASN A 696 5.52 9.31 22.30
C ASN A 696 5.96 10.72 21.86
N ALA A 697 7.24 10.93 21.55
CA ALA A 697 7.76 12.19 21.01
C ALA A 697 7.24 12.42 19.58
N ARG A 698 7.22 11.37 18.76
CA ARG A 698 6.58 11.36 17.45
C ARG A 698 5.08 11.59 17.56
N ALA A 699 4.39 10.94 18.48
CA ALA A 699 2.98 11.21 18.80
C ALA A 699 2.77 12.66 19.26
N ALA A 700 3.70 13.24 20.04
CA ALA A 700 3.65 14.64 20.47
C ALA A 700 3.92 15.64 19.34
N GLU A 701 4.70 15.25 18.33
CA GLU A 701 4.83 15.93 17.03
C GLU A 701 3.66 15.61 16.08
N GLY A 702 2.75 14.73 16.52
CA GLY A 702 1.57 14.30 15.80
C GLY A 702 1.73 13.13 14.81
N HIS A 703 2.87 12.47 14.80
CA HIS A 703 2.95 11.15 14.20
C HIS A 703 2.38 10.11 15.19
N GLU A 704 1.10 10.24 15.56
CA GLU A 704 0.38 9.25 16.35
C GLU A 704 0.20 8.00 15.47
N ASN A 705 0.73 6.86 15.91
CA ASN A 705 0.79 5.58 15.18
C ASN A 705 2.01 5.36 14.27
N VAL A 706 3.19 5.92 14.61
CA VAL A 706 4.43 5.37 14.06
C VAL A 706 4.68 3.98 14.65
N VAL A 707 4.28 2.96 13.90
CA VAL A 707 4.55 1.56 14.25
C VAL A 707 6.03 1.29 14.01
N ILE A 708 6.77 1.12 15.11
CA ILE A 708 8.12 0.59 15.01
C ILE A 708 7.99 -0.88 14.66
N HIS A 709 8.48 -1.27 13.50
CA HIS A 709 8.58 -2.67 13.17
C HIS A 709 9.52 -3.37 14.17
N ARG A 710 9.04 -4.47 14.74
CA ARG A 710 9.80 -5.31 15.67
C ARG A 710 9.69 -6.74 15.15
N GLY A 711 10.65 -7.16 14.33
CA GLY A 711 10.65 -8.51 13.78
C GLY A 711 10.73 -9.50 14.93
N LYS A 712 9.64 -10.22 15.22
CA LYS A 712 9.58 -11.13 16.36
C LYS A 712 10.62 -12.24 16.18
N LEU A 713 11.41 -12.46 17.22
CA LEU A 713 12.36 -13.55 17.28
C LEU A 713 11.91 -14.55 18.35
N THR A 714 12.18 -15.81 18.10
CA THR A 714 12.02 -16.86 19.10
C THR A 714 13.18 -16.84 20.11
N PRO A 715 12.93 -17.15 21.38
CA PRO A 715 13.99 -17.36 22.37
C PRO A 715 15.04 -18.37 21.92
N ALA A 716 14.62 -19.46 21.25
CA ALA A 716 15.50 -20.47 20.68
C ALA A 716 16.48 -19.89 19.64
N PHE A 717 16.00 -19.05 18.72
CA PHE A 717 16.85 -18.38 17.74
C PHE A 717 17.87 -17.44 18.42
N CYS A 718 17.45 -16.64 19.40
CA CYS A 718 18.36 -15.78 20.16
C CYS A 718 19.45 -16.57 20.88
N ARG A 719 19.11 -17.70 21.52
CA ARG A 719 20.11 -18.58 22.14
C ARG A 719 21.08 -19.15 21.10
N SER A 720 20.61 -19.54 19.93
CA SER A 720 21.46 -20.00 18.83
C SER A 720 22.49 -18.94 18.40
N LEU A 721 22.11 -17.66 18.33
CA LEU A 721 23.06 -16.57 18.06
C LEU A 721 24.14 -16.45 19.14
N LEU A 722 23.75 -16.62 20.40
CA LEU A 722 24.64 -16.49 21.55
C LEU A 722 25.60 -17.66 21.71
N SER A 723 25.18 -18.89 21.40
CA SER A 723 26.04 -20.08 21.43
C SER A 723 27.13 -20.03 20.37
N ALA A 724 26.84 -19.49 19.18
CA ALA A 724 27.83 -19.24 18.14
C ALA A 724 28.88 -18.20 18.57
N ALA A 725 28.46 -17.16 19.31
CA ALA A 725 29.34 -16.15 19.91
C ALA A 725 30.35 -16.74 20.92
N ALA A 726 29.97 -17.84 21.57
CA ALA A 726 30.74 -18.50 22.63
C ALA A 726 31.71 -19.58 22.10
N GLY A 727 31.87 -19.73 20.78
CA GLY A 727 32.81 -20.68 20.17
C GLY A 727 32.38 -22.15 20.22
N GLN A 728 31.10 -22.43 20.50
CA GLN A 728 30.54 -23.79 20.44
C GLN A 728 30.18 -24.19 18.99
N PRO A 729 30.53 -25.39 18.51
CA PRO A 729 30.12 -25.88 17.20
C PRO A 729 28.59 -26.01 17.09
N TRP A 730 28.06 -25.67 15.93
CA TRP A 730 26.64 -25.63 15.61
C TRP A 730 25.92 -26.97 15.88
N GLN A 731 24.75 -26.91 16.52
CA GLN A 731 23.73 -27.96 16.44
C GLN A 731 22.52 -27.41 15.68
N PRO A 732 22.13 -28.00 14.53
CA PRO A 732 20.87 -27.66 13.88
C PRO A 732 19.70 -27.88 14.85
N LEU A 733 18.76 -26.94 14.90
CA LEU A 733 17.46 -27.21 15.51
C LEU A 733 16.80 -28.31 14.67
N PRO A 734 16.33 -29.42 15.28
CA PRO A 734 15.62 -30.44 14.55
C PRO A 734 14.30 -29.84 14.03
N ASP A 735 14.03 -30.09 12.75
CA ASP A 735 12.74 -29.85 12.13
C ASP A 735 11.63 -30.50 12.99
N PRO A 736 10.58 -29.76 13.40
CA PRO A 736 9.44 -30.32 14.13
C PRO A 736 8.84 -31.56 13.45
N GLY A 737 8.93 -31.65 12.11
CA GLY A 737 8.49 -32.82 11.34
C GLY A 737 9.36 -34.07 11.52
N HIS A 738 10.64 -33.91 11.86
CA HIS A 738 11.58 -35.03 12.00
C HIS A 738 11.60 -35.65 13.40
N VAL A 739 11.20 -34.94 14.45
CA VAL A 739 11.15 -35.47 15.82
C VAL A 739 10.08 -36.56 15.96
N SER A 740 8.93 -36.39 15.30
CA SER A 740 7.84 -37.39 15.30
C SER A 740 8.25 -38.70 14.60
N ALA A 741 9.05 -38.63 13.53
CA ALA A 741 9.53 -39.82 12.82
C ALA A 741 10.65 -40.55 13.58
N HIS A 742 11.45 -39.83 14.38
CA HIS A 742 12.57 -40.42 15.11
C HIS A 742 12.15 -41.05 16.45
N ILE A 743 11.12 -40.50 17.11
CA ILE A 743 10.52 -41.09 18.32
C ILE A 743 9.76 -42.39 17.96
N ALA A 744 9.05 -42.42 16.83
CA ALA A 744 8.38 -43.63 16.34
C ALA A 744 9.36 -44.76 15.95
N ARG A 745 10.61 -44.44 15.58
CA ARG A 745 11.65 -45.42 15.25
C ARG A 745 12.44 -45.94 16.45
N LEU A 746 12.43 -45.24 17.59
CA LEU A 746 13.22 -45.62 18.77
C LEU A 746 12.42 -46.36 19.83
N GLY A 747 11.09 -46.50 19.68
CA GLY A 747 10.29 -47.38 20.54
C GLY A 747 10.38 -47.04 22.03
N ILE A 748 10.54 -45.76 22.38
CA ILE A 748 10.49 -45.30 23.76
C ILE A 748 9.11 -44.69 23.98
N SER A 749 8.32 -45.37 24.81
CA SER A 749 6.96 -44.99 25.21
C SER A 749 6.95 -43.78 26.12
#